data_AF-A0A662XDQ0-F1
#
_entry.id   AF-A0A662XDQ0-F1
#
_cell.length_a   1.000
_cell.length_b   1.000
_cell.length_c   1.000
_cell.angle_alpha   90.00
_cell.angle_beta   90.00
_cell.angle_gamma   90.00
#
_symmetry.space_group_name_H-M   'P 1'
#
loop_
_entity.id
_entity.type
_entity.pdbx_description
1 polymer ?
#
loop_
_entity_poly.entity_id
_entity_poly.type
_entity_poly.pdbx_seq_one_letter_code
_entity_poly.pdbx_strand_id
1 'polypeptide(L)'
;MRSQASWLTVLVLALAVLASDCLALGLQHRELSASDHETYQRLLAEQAAMADDTAACNASASSSVLSSYLSALPSVAGLQGCVATNIAQLYPSIAASGSQCNLTTLSSLVSGDSTDSAAFNEVLNLLLAGVVSSSSSGSAADLASSLSSWSDDSSTLEGFCTVMNSQAGPCVETLLPELIALLDSDATCCDELNGYLEVAKLIVPTGQTLAETVVGLVNGLHRTMCTTSSDNDALCSVALSSYLSGAITSDESSLLGAILFQAGVPLYAASDSDVCSSLESTSLVSGLASGESIPYYASSCCASGLSTLLQSVDAVATHLSGNSMAELFTLITGRQDAATQFASLYDTIQGCSFGATCTAPAFVLSIANTSSSSSSGAVESKTQAAENVTCTLVNVCDSDDVCSSVCEAGTAIIEPWVARAVSYQRNLSYAQTLCYTELPATHNSVITRARGYGNRDQLFNEVLNASNADSYMRTSNQFLSLTDQLDLGVRFLELDVHYFASTLRNAHCSDFGISFIDEASASLLASLESVLDASGEGSTVEWAAALIGCLPSLSGIRADEQRLHNESLAEVATWLASHPSDLVVIYTEIGDEVSTFSQTDALLELYTAIFGDLLFSPSDLESAGGDWNGFTLDDLISQGKQVVLVATPEANDQMFYMRELCSGWADVPSSTTGSSGTFFGETMNGGTLVRAFKSALHYATLTESALGGGTADVDTASEPGNVNASSLPAFVNAGVNILAPDGLDGTTMAAMVWSWAEDEPDMDTATAVQLSAADGRWYGVAASSSATYVACVSSSNRTTWELVSQGASCPDGYATGAPQLAVENVALLTVLQAEASDATAQLDVDLTNFPGISAADQSAYDAGNTVSSSSQTGGSASAVTDSGAASVSWSVALVTMLAMTLWTC
;
A
#
# COMPACT_ATOMS: atom_id res chain seq x y z
N MET A 1 -40.45 -5.15 9.40
CA MET A 1 -40.48 -4.29 8.20
C MET A 1 -39.60 -3.09 8.51
N ARG A 2 -38.28 -3.26 8.33
CA ARG A 2 -37.23 -2.27 8.54
C ARG A 2 -36.29 -2.45 7.35
N SER A 3 -36.34 -1.54 6.37
CA SER A 3 -35.32 -1.36 5.33
C SER A 3 -34.04 -0.87 6.03
N GLN A 4 -32.84 -1.42 5.83
CA GLN A 4 -32.04 -1.65 4.62
C GLN A 4 -31.85 -0.37 3.81
N ALA A 5 -30.79 0.37 4.15
CA ALA A 5 -30.24 1.49 3.38
C ALA A 5 -28.72 1.32 3.30
N SER A 6 -28.18 1.50 2.10
CA SER A 6 -26.84 1.13 1.65
C SER A 6 -25.77 2.17 2.03
N TRP A 7 -24.49 1.76 2.01
CA TRP A 7 -23.34 2.54 2.45
C TRP A 7 -22.86 3.60 1.45
N LEU A 8 -23.38 3.70 0.23
CA LEU A 8 -23.20 4.92 -0.61
C LEU A 8 -24.49 5.68 -0.89
N THR A 9 -25.62 5.10 -0.50
CA THR A 9 -26.73 5.91 0.01
C THR A 9 -26.19 6.83 1.10
N VAL A 10 -25.15 6.45 1.89
CA VAL A 10 -24.42 7.34 2.81
C VAL A 10 -23.67 8.45 2.10
N LEU A 11 -22.85 8.23 1.07
CA LEU A 11 -22.11 9.34 0.46
C LEU A 11 -23.09 10.26 -0.27
N VAL A 12 -23.98 9.75 -1.11
CA VAL A 12 -24.93 10.58 -1.88
C VAL A 12 -26.05 11.18 -1.01
N LEU A 13 -26.48 10.54 0.10
CA LEU A 13 -27.43 11.14 1.07
C LEU A 13 -26.78 11.86 2.28
N ALA A 14 -25.52 11.63 2.64
CA ALA A 14 -24.77 12.49 3.58
C ALA A 14 -24.31 13.76 2.87
N LEU A 15 -24.02 13.68 1.57
CA LEU A 15 -23.97 14.85 0.67
C LEU A 15 -25.34 15.49 0.45
N ALA A 16 -26.40 14.91 1.01
CA ALA A 16 -27.70 15.54 1.10
C ALA A 16 -27.97 16.01 2.54
N VAL A 17 -27.31 15.49 3.57
CA VAL A 17 -27.62 15.85 4.94
C VAL A 17 -26.35 16.35 5.62
N LEU A 18 -26.20 17.69 5.60
CA LEU A 18 -25.61 18.55 6.64
C LEU A 18 -24.09 19.01 6.44
N ALA A 19 -23.80 20.35 6.56
CA ALA A 19 -22.60 21.19 6.26
C ALA A 19 -22.15 22.41 7.20
N SER A 20 -20.93 22.48 7.82
CA SER A 20 -20.01 23.65 8.20
C SER A 20 -18.79 23.29 9.12
N ASP A 21 -17.72 24.11 9.37
CA ASP A 21 -17.57 25.27 10.32
C ASP A 21 -16.33 26.23 10.17
N CYS A 22 -16.28 27.25 11.04
CA CYS A 22 -15.47 28.49 11.10
C CYS A 22 -13.92 28.47 11.10
N LEU A 23 -13.33 29.39 10.31
CA LEU A 23 -12.37 30.42 10.75
C LEU A 23 -12.51 31.68 9.85
N ALA A 24 -12.39 32.86 10.45
CA ALA A 24 -12.81 34.14 9.89
C ALA A 24 -12.11 34.58 8.59
N LEU A 25 -12.69 34.23 7.43
CA LEU A 25 -12.54 34.92 6.15
C LEU A 25 -13.95 35.11 5.58
N GLY A 26 -14.27 36.33 5.13
CA GLY A 26 -15.66 36.79 4.97
C GLY A 26 -16.48 36.01 3.95
N LEU A 27 -17.21 35.00 4.42
CA LEU A 27 -18.33 34.39 3.72
C LEU A 27 -19.56 35.29 3.89
N GLN A 28 -20.24 35.60 2.80
CA GLN A 28 -21.54 36.26 2.84
C GLN A 28 -22.52 35.35 3.59
N HIS A 29 -22.82 35.69 4.85
CA HIS A 29 -23.91 35.03 5.58
C HIS A 29 -25.21 35.15 4.75
N ARG A 30 -25.68 34.02 4.21
CA ARG A 30 -27.03 33.91 3.65
C ARG A 30 -28.02 34.11 4.80
N GLU A 31 -28.99 35.00 4.65
CA GLU A 31 -29.93 35.32 5.73
C GLU A 31 -30.84 34.13 6.07
N LEU A 32 -30.74 33.65 7.31
CA LEU A 32 -31.66 32.67 7.90
C LEU A 32 -33.00 33.33 8.24
N SER A 33 -34.08 32.57 8.14
CA SER A 33 -35.38 33.03 8.63
C SER A 33 -35.41 33.13 10.16
N ALA A 34 -36.37 33.86 10.72
CA ALA A 34 -36.50 34.01 12.17
C ALA A 34 -36.74 32.67 12.90
N SER A 35 -37.44 31.72 12.27
CA SER A 35 -37.67 30.36 12.80
C SER A 35 -36.44 29.45 12.69
N ASP A 36 -35.63 29.64 11.66
CA ASP A 36 -34.37 28.90 11.50
C ASP A 36 -33.31 29.37 12.49
N HIS A 37 -33.35 30.65 12.88
CA HIS A 37 -32.46 31.19 13.90
C HIS A 37 -32.69 30.55 15.28
N GLU A 38 -33.94 30.28 15.66
CA GLU A 38 -34.27 29.60 16.92
C GLU A 38 -33.79 28.13 16.92
N THR A 39 -33.97 27.44 15.80
CA THR A 39 -33.50 26.06 15.62
C THR A 39 -31.97 25.99 15.65
N TYR A 40 -31.29 26.87 14.92
CA TYR A 40 -29.82 26.97 14.90
C TYR A 40 -29.23 27.21 16.30
N GLN A 41 -29.81 28.12 17.09
CA GLN A 41 -29.36 28.37 18.47
C GLN A 41 -29.54 27.14 19.38
N ARG A 42 -30.58 26.34 19.15
CA ARG A 42 -30.80 25.09 19.89
C ARG A 42 -29.78 24.01 19.51
N LEU A 43 -29.44 23.89 18.23
CA LEU A 43 -28.40 22.98 17.75
C LEU A 43 -27.03 23.34 18.34
N LEU A 44 -26.68 24.63 18.40
CA LEU A 44 -25.44 25.09 19.05
C LEU A 44 -25.39 24.74 20.54
N ALA A 45 -26.53 24.83 21.24
CA ALA A 45 -26.62 24.46 22.65
C ALA A 45 -26.51 22.94 22.87
N GLU A 46 -27.04 22.13 21.94
CA GLU A 46 -26.88 20.67 21.93
C GLU A 46 -25.40 20.29 21.67
N GLN A 47 -24.76 20.89 20.67
CA GLN A 47 -23.34 20.68 20.36
C GLN A 47 -22.42 21.03 21.54
N ALA A 48 -22.63 22.17 22.19
CA ALA A 48 -21.85 22.59 23.35
C ALA A 48 -22.02 21.66 24.59
N ALA A 49 -23.13 20.91 24.66
CA ALA A 49 -23.37 19.97 25.75
C ALA A 49 -22.70 18.60 25.55
N MET A 50 -22.13 18.34 24.35
CA MET A 50 -21.57 17.04 23.94
C MET A 50 -20.03 17.02 23.88
N ALA A 51 -19.37 18.15 24.06
CA ALA A 51 -17.91 18.25 24.08
C ALA A 51 -17.33 17.68 25.40
N ASP A 52 -17.09 16.37 25.46
CA ASP A 52 -16.05 15.68 26.29
C ASP A 52 -16.27 14.15 26.50
N ASP A 53 -17.19 13.46 25.80
CA ASP A 53 -17.44 12.03 26.08
C ASP A 53 -17.56 11.16 24.81
N THR A 54 -16.61 10.26 24.59
CA THR A 54 -16.61 9.25 23.51
C THR A 54 -17.83 8.30 23.61
N ALA A 55 -18.39 8.09 24.80
CA ALA A 55 -19.65 7.35 24.97
C ALA A 55 -20.89 8.14 24.49
N ALA A 56 -20.77 9.45 24.28
CA ALA A 56 -21.86 10.32 23.82
C ALA A 56 -22.03 10.35 22.29
N CYS A 57 -21.02 9.97 21.49
CA CYS A 57 -21.09 10.05 20.02
C CYS A 57 -22.22 9.21 19.40
N ASN A 58 -22.47 7.98 19.89
CA ASN A 58 -23.59 7.16 19.37
C ASN A 58 -24.94 7.53 20.02
N ALA A 59 -24.91 8.13 21.21
CA ALA A 59 -26.13 8.57 21.91
C ALA A 59 -26.67 9.90 21.36
N SER A 60 -25.80 10.77 20.83
CA SER A 60 -26.12 12.12 20.32
C SER A 60 -27.14 12.10 19.19
N ALA A 61 -27.04 11.14 18.27
CA ALA A 61 -27.98 10.99 17.16
C ALA A 61 -29.43 10.76 17.63
N SER A 62 -29.60 10.04 18.74
CA SER A 62 -30.91 9.72 19.31
C SER A 62 -31.51 10.86 20.17
N SER A 63 -30.67 11.76 20.69
CA SER A 63 -31.08 12.87 21.56
C SER A 63 -31.24 14.20 20.84
N SER A 64 -30.74 14.32 19.60
CA SER A 64 -30.89 15.50 18.75
C SER A 64 -32.35 15.82 18.41
N VAL A 65 -32.65 17.11 18.25
CA VAL A 65 -33.93 17.58 17.67
C VAL A 65 -34.19 17.07 16.25
N LEU A 66 -33.15 16.60 15.54
CA LEU A 66 -33.23 16.02 14.20
C LEU A 66 -33.09 14.49 14.19
N SER A 67 -33.26 13.83 15.34
CA SER A 67 -33.14 12.37 15.51
C SER A 67 -33.97 11.53 14.52
N SER A 68 -35.15 12.01 14.09
CA SER A 68 -35.94 11.32 13.07
C SER A 68 -35.26 11.27 11.69
N TYR A 69 -34.43 12.27 11.37
CA TYR A 69 -33.65 12.32 10.12
C TYR A 69 -32.31 11.58 10.29
N LEU A 70 -31.64 11.77 11.43
CA LEU A 70 -30.35 11.14 11.73
C LEU A 70 -30.46 9.61 11.83
N SER A 71 -31.56 9.09 12.37
CA SER A 71 -31.81 7.64 12.43
C SER A 71 -32.06 6.99 11.07
N ALA A 72 -32.31 7.79 10.03
CA ALA A 72 -32.43 7.32 8.66
C ALA A 72 -31.08 7.33 7.91
N LEU A 73 -30.05 8.01 8.45
CA LEU A 73 -28.67 7.86 8.00
C LEU A 73 -28.13 6.50 8.43
N PRO A 74 -27.19 5.90 7.70
CA PRO A 74 -26.53 4.67 8.14
C PRO A 74 -25.59 4.91 9.33
N SER A 75 -25.46 3.92 10.23
CA SER A 75 -24.65 4.01 11.45
C SER A 75 -23.16 3.68 11.24
N VAL A 76 -22.72 3.55 9.98
CA VAL A 76 -21.36 3.12 9.67
C VAL A 76 -20.38 4.24 10.01
N ALA A 77 -19.19 3.86 10.48
CA ALA A 77 -18.10 4.77 10.75
C ALA A 77 -18.41 5.93 11.71
N GLY A 78 -19.41 5.73 12.58
CA GLY A 78 -19.89 6.80 13.45
C GLY A 78 -20.58 7.95 12.72
N LEU A 79 -20.98 7.84 11.45
CA LEU A 79 -21.62 8.93 10.67
C LEU A 79 -22.77 9.60 11.42
N GLN A 80 -23.69 8.81 11.96
CA GLN A 80 -24.80 9.36 12.73
C GLN A 80 -24.32 10.23 13.88
N GLY A 81 -23.26 9.81 14.58
CA GLY A 81 -22.65 10.53 15.69
C GLY A 81 -21.90 11.78 15.23
N CYS A 82 -21.05 11.66 14.20
CA CYS A 82 -20.33 12.79 13.60
C CYS A 82 -21.31 13.89 13.16
N VAL A 83 -22.32 13.54 12.37
CA VAL A 83 -23.32 14.49 11.87
C VAL A 83 -24.13 15.06 13.02
N ALA A 84 -24.60 14.24 13.97
CA ALA A 84 -25.39 14.72 15.10
C ALA A 84 -24.61 15.70 15.99
N THR A 85 -23.32 15.44 16.21
CA THR A 85 -22.44 16.28 17.03
C THR A 85 -22.14 17.60 16.35
N ASN A 86 -22.04 17.62 15.02
CA ASN A 86 -21.64 18.80 14.26
C ASN A 86 -22.81 19.47 13.52
N ILE A 87 -24.04 19.00 13.74
CA ILE A 87 -25.24 19.40 12.98
C ILE A 87 -25.57 20.89 12.96
N ALA A 88 -25.08 21.65 13.95
CA ALA A 88 -25.27 23.10 13.98
C ALA A 88 -24.46 23.75 12.86
N GLN A 89 -23.26 23.22 12.64
CA GLN A 89 -22.29 23.69 11.67
C GLN A 89 -22.93 23.58 10.29
N LEU A 90 -23.11 22.34 9.87
CA LEU A 90 -24.40 21.82 9.54
C LEU A 90 -25.44 22.58 8.66
N TYR A 91 -26.21 23.36 9.41
CA TYR A 91 -27.60 23.73 9.18
C TYR A 91 -27.80 24.98 8.32
N PRO A 92 -26.94 26.02 8.36
CA PRO A 92 -27.12 27.23 7.57
C PRO A 92 -27.15 26.99 6.07
N SER A 93 -26.39 26.03 5.54
CA SER A 93 -26.33 25.74 4.10
C SER A 93 -27.63 25.11 3.59
N ILE A 94 -28.34 24.35 4.43
CA ILE A 94 -29.65 23.74 4.09
C ILE A 94 -30.86 24.61 4.48
N ALA A 95 -30.71 25.50 5.46
CA ALA A 95 -31.76 26.40 5.94
C ALA A 95 -31.74 27.77 5.24
N ALA A 96 -30.77 28.03 4.37
CA ALA A 96 -30.65 29.28 3.64
C ALA A 96 -31.88 29.55 2.75
N SER A 97 -32.36 30.79 2.78
CA SER A 97 -33.46 31.25 1.93
C SER A 97 -33.13 31.04 0.44
N GLY A 98 -33.94 30.23 -0.25
CA GLY A 98 -33.74 29.91 -1.67
C GLY A 98 -32.85 28.69 -1.94
N SER A 99 -32.43 27.95 -0.91
CA SER A 99 -31.73 26.67 -1.08
C SER A 99 -32.64 25.65 -1.78
N GLN A 100 -32.12 25.04 -2.85
CA GLN A 100 -32.75 23.88 -3.50
C GLN A 100 -32.56 22.60 -2.68
N CYS A 101 -31.65 22.61 -1.71
CA CYS A 101 -31.45 21.53 -0.77
C CYS A 101 -31.91 21.92 0.64
N ASN A 102 -33.05 21.39 1.08
CA ASN A 102 -33.65 21.65 2.39
C ASN A 102 -34.08 20.35 3.08
N LEU A 103 -34.34 20.38 4.39
CA LEU A 103 -34.70 19.20 5.18
C LEU A 103 -35.86 18.35 4.60
N THR A 104 -36.83 18.97 3.92
CA THR A 104 -37.93 18.23 3.29
C THR A 104 -37.46 17.44 2.06
N THR A 105 -36.62 18.06 1.23
CA THR A 105 -35.99 17.42 0.05
C THR A 105 -35.14 16.23 0.49
N LEU A 106 -34.40 16.42 1.56
CA LEU A 106 -33.53 15.41 2.17
C LEU A 106 -34.31 14.24 2.74
N SER A 107 -35.36 14.54 3.49
CA SER A 107 -36.27 13.53 3.98
C SER A 107 -36.82 12.68 2.84
N SER A 108 -37.24 13.30 1.73
CA SER A 108 -37.81 12.61 0.57
C SER A 108 -36.81 11.68 -0.13
N LEU A 109 -35.54 12.11 -0.25
CA LEU A 109 -34.46 11.28 -0.80
C LEU A 109 -34.24 10.03 0.07
N VAL A 110 -34.22 10.19 1.39
CA VAL A 110 -33.94 9.11 2.35
C VAL A 110 -35.12 8.14 2.47
N SER A 111 -36.34 8.66 2.55
CA SER A 111 -37.52 7.84 2.83
C SER A 111 -38.04 7.08 1.61
N GLY A 112 -37.72 7.53 0.39
CA GLY A 112 -38.25 6.92 -0.83
C GLY A 112 -39.76 7.07 -0.96
N ASP A 113 -40.34 8.11 -0.36
CA ASP A 113 -41.81 8.28 -0.25
C ASP A 113 -42.51 8.63 -1.58
N SER A 114 -41.74 8.86 -2.65
CA SER A 114 -42.24 9.10 -4.01
C SER A 114 -41.81 7.99 -4.98
N THR A 115 -42.56 7.81 -6.07
CA THR A 115 -42.19 6.85 -7.12
C THR A 115 -40.80 7.13 -7.69
N ASP A 116 -40.46 8.42 -7.87
CA ASP A 116 -39.18 8.84 -8.43
C ASP A 116 -38.05 8.63 -7.43
N SER A 117 -38.28 8.88 -6.14
CA SER A 117 -37.31 8.63 -5.07
C SER A 117 -37.08 7.12 -4.85
N ALA A 118 -38.11 6.28 -5.02
CA ALA A 118 -37.96 4.83 -5.00
C ALA A 118 -37.14 4.33 -6.21
N ALA A 119 -37.43 4.85 -7.41
CA ALA A 119 -36.67 4.56 -8.61
C ALA A 119 -35.20 5.01 -8.51
N PHE A 120 -34.96 6.20 -7.94
CA PHE A 120 -33.62 6.69 -7.65
C PHE A 120 -32.85 5.75 -6.73
N ASN A 121 -33.48 5.29 -5.63
CA ASN A 121 -32.86 4.35 -4.71
C ASN A 121 -32.60 2.97 -5.35
N GLU A 122 -33.48 2.50 -6.22
CA GLU A 122 -33.29 1.25 -6.99
C GLU A 122 -32.05 1.34 -7.89
N VAL A 123 -31.97 2.38 -8.72
CA VAL A 123 -30.82 2.60 -9.62
C VAL A 123 -29.54 2.80 -8.82
N LEU A 124 -29.58 3.61 -7.76
CA LEU A 124 -28.43 3.85 -6.89
C LEU A 124 -27.94 2.55 -6.24
N ASN A 125 -28.84 1.68 -5.78
CA ASN A 125 -28.45 0.40 -5.19
C ASN A 125 -27.77 -0.53 -6.19
N LEU A 126 -28.20 -0.56 -7.46
CA LEU A 126 -27.56 -1.37 -8.50
C LEU A 126 -26.26 -0.74 -9.03
N LEU A 127 -26.17 0.60 -9.09
CA LEU A 127 -24.91 1.30 -9.36
C LEU A 127 -23.80 0.93 -8.36
N LEU A 128 -24.18 0.56 -7.15
CA LEU A 128 -23.27 0.35 -6.02
C LEU A 128 -23.33 -1.09 -5.47
N ALA A 129 -23.97 -1.99 -6.21
CA ALA A 129 -24.00 -3.40 -5.86
C ALA A 129 -22.57 -3.96 -5.90
N GLY A 130 -22.27 -4.89 -5.00
CA GLY A 130 -20.91 -5.39 -4.75
C GLY A 130 -20.05 -4.44 -3.90
N VAL A 131 -20.12 -3.12 -4.10
CA VAL A 131 -19.37 -2.14 -3.30
C VAL A 131 -19.77 -2.24 -1.83
N VAL A 132 -21.07 -2.32 -1.53
CA VAL A 132 -21.59 -2.38 -0.16
C VAL A 132 -21.78 -3.83 0.29
N SER A 133 -21.00 -4.26 1.28
CA SER A 133 -21.15 -5.57 1.93
C SER A 133 -22.50 -5.66 2.67
N SER A 134 -23.58 -5.99 1.97
CA SER A 134 -24.83 -6.37 2.62
C SER A 134 -24.81 -7.86 2.87
N SER A 135 -24.49 -8.25 4.10
CA SER A 135 -24.62 -9.62 4.62
C SER A 135 -26.10 -10.02 4.80
N SER A 136 -26.95 -9.75 3.81
CA SER A 136 -28.36 -10.11 3.85
C SER A 136 -28.69 -11.10 2.75
N SER A 137 -29.18 -12.26 3.19
CA SER A 137 -29.73 -13.37 2.42
C SER A 137 -31.06 -13.02 1.72
N GLY A 138 -31.19 -11.81 1.17
CA GLY A 138 -32.26 -11.43 0.26
C GLY A 138 -31.74 -11.60 -1.16
N SER A 139 -32.52 -12.24 -2.03
CA SER A 139 -32.20 -12.43 -3.45
C SER A 139 -31.66 -11.12 -4.05
N ALA A 140 -30.37 -11.07 -4.38
CA ALA A 140 -29.79 -10.00 -5.17
C ALA A 140 -30.65 -9.84 -6.43
N ALA A 141 -31.11 -8.63 -6.71
CA ALA A 141 -31.80 -8.36 -7.96
C ALA A 141 -30.81 -8.65 -9.09
N ASP A 142 -31.17 -9.55 -9.99
CA ASP A 142 -30.40 -9.83 -11.20
C ASP A 142 -30.28 -8.54 -12.03
N LEU A 143 -29.05 -8.06 -12.20
CA LEU A 143 -28.76 -6.81 -12.92
C LEU A 143 -29.25 -6.91 -14.37
N ALA A 144 -29.08 -8.06 -15.02
CA ALA A 144 -29.49 -8.26 -16.42
C ALA A 144 -31.02 -8.16 -16.57
N SER A 145 -31.76 -8.78 -15.65
CA SER A 145 -33.21 -8.68 -15.59
C SER A 145 -33.67 -7.24 -15.34
N SER A 146 -32.99 -6.51 -14.45
CA SER A 146 -33.31 -5.11 -14.15
C SER A 146 -33.08 -4.20 -15.36
N LEU A 147 -31.92 -4.33 -16.00
CA LEU A 147 -31.57 -3.62 -17.24
C LEU A 147 -32.55 -3.90 -18.38
N SER A 148 -32.93 -5.17 -18.57
CA SER A 148 -33.93 -5.55 -19.57
C SER A 148 -35.29 -4.90 -19.26
N SER A 149 -35.69 -4.89 -17.98
CA SER A 149 -36.95 -4.24 -17.57
C SER A 149 -36.92 -2.74 -17.81
N TRP A 150 -35.80 -2.06 -17.54
CA TRP A 150 -35.67 -0.62 -17.76
C TRP A 150 -35.61 -0.24 -19.24
N SER A 151 -35.12 -1.15 -20.08
CA SER A 151 -35.18 -1.00 -21.54
C SER A 151 -36.62 -1.09 -22.07
N ASP A 152 -37.48 -1.89 -21.43
CA ASP A 152 -38.89 -2.05 -21.82
C ASP A 152 -39.80 -0.96 -21.22
N ASP A 153 -39.48 -0.50 -20.01
CA ASP A 153 -40.18 0.57 -19.28
C ASP A 153 -39.17 1.56 -18.67
N SER A 154 -39.07 2.74 -19.29
CA SER A 154 -38.12 3.79 -18.90
C SER A 154 -38.49 4.53 -17.60
N SER A 155 -39.63 4.23 -16.97
CA SER A 155 -40.12 4.98 -15.80
C SER A 155 -39.13 5.00 -14.62
N THR A 156 -38.39 3.91 -14.38
CA THR A 156 -37.35 3.88 -13.35
C THR A 156 -36.17 4.81 -13.69
N LEU A 157 -35.73 4.82 -14.95
CA LEU A 157 -34.64 5.70 -15.41
C LEU A 157 -35.07 7.18 -15.43
N GLU A 158 -36.32 7.46 -15.84
CA GLU A 158 -36.92 8.79 -15.79
C GLU A 158 -37.07 9.30 -14.34
N GLY A 159 -37.49 8.42 -13.42
CA GLY A 159 -37.56 8.72 -12.00
C GLY A 159 -36.18 9.07 -11.41
N PHE A 160 -35.17 8.24 -11.71
CA PHE A 160 -33.77 8.52 -11.32
C PHE A 160 -33.30 9.88 -11.85
N CYS A 161 -33.48 10.15 -13.14
CA CYS A 161 -33.06 11.41 -13.75
C CYS A 161 -33.86 12.62 -13.22
N THR A 162 -35.14 12.45 -12.90
CA THR A 162 -35.96 13.50 -12.29
C THR A 162 -35.42 13.87 -10.91
N VAL A 163 -35.08 12.87 -10.09
CA VAL A 163 -34.50 13.09 -8.75
C VAL A 163 -33.10 13.71 -8.86
N MET A 164 -32.24 13.22 -9.75
CA MET A 164 -30.91 13.80 -9.97
C MET A 164 -30.98 15.28 -10.37
N ASN A 165 -31.92 15.64 -11.26
CA ASN A 165 -32.07 17.01 -11.75
C ASN A 165 -32.69 17.98 -10.74
N SER A 166 -33.58 17.51 -9.87
CA SER A 166 -34.42 18.39 -9.04
C SER A 166 -34.16 18.33 -7.54
N GLN A 167 -33.50 17.27 -7.06
CA GLN A 167 -33.32 17.00 -5.63
C GLN A 167 -31.88 16.63 -5.30
N ALA A 168 -31.39 15.48 -5.79
CA ALA A 168 -30.09 14.94 -5.40
C ALA A 168 -28.93 15.82 -5.89
N GLY A 169 -28.93 16.25 -7.16
CA GLY A 169 -27.90 17.15 -7.71
C GLY A 169 -27.74 18.46 -6.92
N PRO A 170 -28.81 19.25 -6.75
CA PRO A 170 -28.74 20.48 -5.94
C PRO A 170 -28.27 20.26 -4.50
N CYS A 171 -28.60 19.10 -3.91
CA CYS A 171 -28.15 18.75 -2.59
C CYS A 171 -26.65 18.44 -2.51
N VAL A 172 -26.16 17.58 -3.41
CA VAL A 172 -24.73 17.27 -3.52
C VAL A 172 -23.91 18.54 -3.73
N GLU A 173 -24.35 19.45 -4.62
CA GLU A 173 -23.66 20.73 -4.85
C GLU A 173 -23.55 21.58 -3.58
N THR A 174 -24.60 21.59 -2.76
CA THR A 174 -24.69 22.45 -1.58
C THR A 174 -23.84 21.94 -0.41
N LEU A 175 -23.70 20.62 -0.27
CA LEU A 175 -23.21 20.00 0.95
C LEU A 175 -21.86 19.32 0.80
N LEU A 176 -21.46 18.91 -0.41
CA LEU A 176 -20.15 18.30 -0.66
C LEU A 176 -18.98 19.12 -0.12
N PRO A 177 -18.86 20.43 -0.41
CA PRO A 177 -17.71 21.20 0.05
C PRO A 177 -17.63 21.29 1.57
N GLU A 178 -18.79 21.33 2.22
CA GLU A 178 -18.92 21.56 3.64
C GLU A 178 -18.73 20.27 4.45
N LEU A 179 -19.14 19.12 3.90
CA LEU A 179 -18.84 17.81 4.46
C LEU A 179 -17.33 17.53 4.38
N ILE A 180 -16.70 17.83 3.24
CA ILE A 180 -15.24 17.73 3.10
C ILE A 180 -14.56 18.61 4.15
N ALA A 181 -14.98 19.88 4.30
CA ALA A 181 -14.40 20.79 5.27
C ALA A 181 -14.58 20.31 6.73
N LEU A 182 -15.75 19.77 7.08
CA LEU A 182 -16.02 19.19 8.40
C LEU A 182 -15.05 18.04 8.70
N LEU A 183 -14.96 17.09 7.78
CA LEU A 183 -14.14 15.90 7.94
C LEU A 183 -12.65 16.24 7.95
N ASP A 184 -12.21 17.18 7.12
CA ASP A 184 -10.81 17.65 7.05
C ASP A 184 -10.34 18.32 8.35
N SER A 185 -11.27 18.93 9.09
CA SER A 185 -10.99 19.56 10.38
C SER A 185 -10.83 18.58 11.55
N ASP A 186 -11.00 17.27 11.29
CA ASP A 186 -11.01 16.21 12.30
C ASP A 186 -11.96 16.51 13.46
N ALA A 187 -13.20 16.88 13.09
CA ALA A 187 -14.21 17.30 14.04
C ALA A 187 -14.60 16.17 15.01
N THR A 188 -15.03 16.54 16.22
CA THR A 188 -15.40 15.58 17.27
C THR A 188 -16.41 14.53 16.77
N CYS A 189 -16.13 13.26 17.06
CA CYS A 189 -16.87 12.07 16.62
C CYS A 189 -16.75 11.76 15.12
N CYS A 190 -15.83 12.36 14.38
CA CYS A 190 -15.63 12.16 12.94
C CYS A 190 -14.31 11.50 12.58
N ASP A 191 -13.46 11.10 13.54
CA ASP A 191 -12.10 10.62 13.33
C ASP A 191 -12.02 9.46 12.31
N GLU A 192 -12.95 8.50 12.39
CA GLU A 192 -13.01 7.38 11.42
C GLU A 192 -13.37 7.87 10.00
N LEU A 193 -14.24 8.87 9.88
CA LEU A 193 -14.60 9.51 8.62
C LEU A 193 -13.50 10.43 8.08
N ASN A 194 -12.71 11.04 8.97
CA ASN A 194 -11.49 11.75 8.58
C ASN A 194 -10.52 10.79 7.90
N GLY A 195 -10.24 9.62 8.49
CA GLY A 195 -9.39 8.60 7.87
C GLY A 195 -9.86 8.20 6.47
N TYR A 196 -11.17 8.04 6.29
CA TYR A 196 -11.76 7.80 4.97
C TYR A 196 -11.60 8.97 4.00
N LEU A 197 -11.76 10.21 4.46
CA LEU A 197 -11.50 11.39 3.65
C LEU A 197 -10.04 11.43 3.19
N GLU A 198 -9.10 11.12 4.08
CA GLU A 198 -7.66 11.08 3.77
C GLU A 198 -7.37 10.05 2.67
N VAL A 199 -7.96 8.86 2.76
CA VAL A 199 -7.85 7.84 1.70
C VAL A 199 -8.50 8.32 0.40
N ALA A 200 -9.66 8.98 0.46
CA ALA A 200 -10.33 9.51 -0.74
C ALA A 200 -9.52 10.63 -1.42
N LYS A 201 -8.60 11.30 -0.72
CA LYS A 201 -7.70 12.28 -1.34
C LYS A 201 -6.68 11.64 -2.28
N LEU A 202 -6.44 10.32 -2.18
CA LEU A 202 -5.50 9.63 -3.07
C LEU A 202 -5.96 9.62 -4.53
N ILE A 203 -7.26 9.74 -4.82
CA ILE A 203 -7.77 9.80 -6.21
C ILE A 203 -7.73 11.19 -6.84
N VAL A 204 -7.30 12.22 -6.12
CA VAL A 204 -7.45 13.60 -6.58
C VAL A 204 -6.36 13.93 -7.59
N PRO A 205 -6.69 14.09 -8.89
CA PRO A 205 -5.67 14.38 -9.89
C PRO A 205 -4.94 15.69 -9.57
N THR A 206 -3.65 15.74 -9.91
CA THR A 206 -2.80 16.92 -9.64
C THR A 206 -3.45 18.21 -10.17
N GLY A 207 -3.60 19.19 -9.28
CA GLY A 207 -4.22 20.48 -9.60
C GLY A 207 -5.75 20.52 -9.49
N GLN A 208 -6.40 19.43 -9.07
CA GLN A 208 -7.81 19.39 -8.70
C GLN A 208 -7.99 19.33 -7.18
N THR A 209 -9.21 19.61 -6.75
CA THR A 209 -9.70 19.33 -5.40
C THR A 209 -10.50 18.02 -5.38
N LEU A 210 -10.65 17.43 -4.19
CA LEU A 210 -11.52 16.27 -4.00
C LEU A 210 -12.96 16.54 -4.47
N ALA A 211 -13.47 17.74 -4.19
CA ALA A 211 -14.81 18.13 -4.62
C ALA A 211 -14.93 18.17 -6.15
N GLU A 212 -13.96 18.78 -6.86
CA GLU A 212 -13.93 18.81 -8.34
C GLU A 212 -13.86 17.41 -8.94
N THR A 213 -13.04 16.53 -8.36
CA THR A 213 -12.88 15.13 -8.79
C THR A 213 -14.22 14.38 -8.70
N VAL A 214 -14.87 14.44 -7.52
CA VAL A 214 -16.17 13.81 -7.29
C VAL A 214 -17.25 14.38 -8.22
N VAL A 215 -17.27 15.70 -8.42
CA VAL A 215 -18.23 16.36 -9.31
C VAL A 215 -18.03 15.99 -10.77
N GLY A 216 -16.79 15.84 -11.24
CA GLY A 216 -16.49 15.37 -12.59
C GLY A 216 -17.12 14.01 -12.86
N LEU A 217 -16.91 13.06 -11.95
CA LEU A 217 -17.45 11.70 -12.02
C LEU A 217 -18.98 11.67 -11.97
N VAL A 218 -19.59 12.37 -11.00
CA VAL A 218 -21.06 12.42 -10.89
C VAL A 218 -21.68 13.11 -12.10
N ASN A 219 -21.06 14.18 -12.63
CA ASN A 219 -21.53 14.82 -13.86
C ASN A 219 -21.39 13.90 -15.08
N GLY A 220 -20.29 13.14 -15.20
CA GLY A 220 -20.10 12.15 -16.26
C GLY A 220 -21.18 11.08 -16.22
N LEU A 221 -21.44 10.49 -15.05
CA LEU A 221 -22.49 9.48 -14.86
C LEU A 221 -23.88 10.07 -15.14
N HIS A 222 -24.16 11.25 -14.60
CA HIS A 222 -25.44 11.93 -14.82
C HIS A 222 -25.68 12.23 -16.30
N ARG A 223 -24.66 12.67 -17.05
CA ARG A 223 -24.74 12.88 -18.50
C ARG A 223 -24.93 11.57 -19.26
N THR A 224 -24.23 10.51 -18.86
CA THR A 224 -24.37 9.18 -19.46
C THR A 224 -25.81 8.67 -19.34
N MET A 225 -26.41 8.83 -18.16
CA MET A 225 -27.74 8.27 -17.88
C MET A 225 -28.89 9.18 -18.31
N CYS A 226 -28.75 10.50 -18.16
CA CYS A 226 -29.87 11.44 -18.19
C CYS A 226 -29.88 12.41 -19.37
N THR A 227 -28.96 12.25 -20.31
CA THR A 227 -29.04 12.92 -21.62
C THR A 227 -30.21 12.36 -22.42
N THR A 228 -30.97 13.22 -23.10
CA THR A 228 -32.07 12.80 -24.00
C THR A 228 -31.70 13.00 -25.46
N SER A 229 -32.14 12.09 -26.33
CA SER A 229 -31.94 12.18 -27.78
C SER A 229 -33.17 12.73 -28.50
N SER A 230 -32.96 13.61 -29.48
CA SER A 230 -34.05 14.19 -30.30
C SER A 230 -34.73 13.20 -31.24
N ASP A 231 -34.13 12.03 -31.48
CA ASP A 231 -34.66 11.06 -32.45
C ASP A 231 -35.88 10.32 -31.92
N ASN A 232 -36.01 10.19 -30.60
CA ASN A 232 -37.06 9.45 -29.93
C ASN A 232 -37.54 10.09 -28.62
N ASP A 233 -37.02 11.29 -28.26
CA ASP A 233 -37.21 11.96 -26.97
C ASP A 233 -36.91 11.04 -25.76
N ALA A 234 -36.11 9.98 -25.95
CA ALA A 234 -35.79 9.00 -24.91
C ALA A 234 -34.44 9.29 -24.25
N LEU A 235 -34.28 8.81 -23.02
CA LEU A 235 -33.02 8.86 -22.30
C LEU A 235 -31.98 7.94 -22.95
N CYS A 236 -30.74 8.40 -23.03
CA CYS A 236 -29.60 7.61 -23.51
C CYS A 236 -29.41 6.31 -22.69
N SER A 237 -29.77 6.33 -21.40
CA SER A 237 -29.77 5.15 -20.54
C SER A 237 -30.68 4.02 -21.00
N VAL A 238 -31.74 4.29 -21.78
CA VAL A 238 -32.64 3.22 -22.28
C VAL A 238 -31.91 2.35 -23.30
N ALA A 239 -31.25 2.96 -24.28
CA ALA A 239 -30.46 2.23 -25.28
C ALA A 239 -29.25 1.54 -24.65
N LEU A 240 -28.60 2.20 -23.69
CA LEU A 240 -27.51 1.62 -22.91
C LEU A 240 -27.98 0.39 -22.11
N SER A 241 -29.12 0.47 -21.42
CA SER A 241 -29.68 -0.64 -20.63
C SER A 241 -30.03 -1.82 -21.51
N SER A 242 -30.60 -1.57 -22.70
CA SER A 242 -30.89 -2.60 -23.70
C SER A 242 -29.64 -3.38 -24.08
N TYR A 243 -28.55 -2.68 -24.39
CA TYR A 243 -27.27 -3.29 -24.73
C TYR A 243 -26.64 -4.04 -23.57
N LEU A 244 -26.53 -3.39 -22.40
CA LEU A 244 -25.92 -3.99 -21.23
C LEU A 244 -26.65 -5.27 -20.83
N SER A 245 -27.99 -5.31 -20.93
CA SER A 245 -28.78 -6.52 -20.61
C SER A 245 -28.40 -7.75 -21.45
N GLY A 246 -27.85 -7.55 -22.66
CA GLY A 246 -27.37 -8.62 -23.52
C GLY A 246 -25.85 -8.85 -23.46
N ALA A 247 -25.09 -7.89 -22.92
CA ALA A 247 -23.63 -7.92 -22.87
C ALA A 247 -23.08 -8.46 -21.53
N ILE A 248 -23.81 -8.26 -20.42
CA ILE A 248 -23.36 -8.73 -19.10
C ILE A 248 -23.62 -10.23 -18.90
N THR A 249 -22.80 -10.85 -18.05
CA THR A 249 -22.97 -12.25 -17.62
C THR A 249 -23.91 -12.34 -16.40
N SER A 250 -24.36 -13.54 -16.02
CA SER A 250 -25.28 -13.73 -14.89
C SER A 250 -24.68 -13.41 -13.51
N ASP A 251 -23.35 -13.27 -13.45
CA ASP A 251 -22.61 -13.08 -12.20
C ASP A 251 -22.26 -11.59 -11.98
N GLU A 252 -22.52 -10.72 -12.97
CA GLU A 252 -22.33 -9.28 -12.86
C GLU A 252 -23.41 -8.65 -11.97
N SER A 253 -23.01 -8.01 -10.88
CA SER A 253 -23.95 -7.37 -9.94
C SER A 253 -23.95 -5.83 -10.03
N SER A 254 -22.84 -5.21 -10.47
CA SER A 254 -22.62 -3.75 -10.47
C SER A 254 -22.98 -3.09 -11.80
N LEU A 255 -23.93 -2.15 -11.79
CA LEU A 255 -24.24 -1.32 -12.96
C LEU A 255 -23.09 -0.38 -13.33
N LEU A 256 -22.33 0.12 -12.36
CA LEU A 256 -21.21 1.01 -12.62
C LEU A 256 -20.09 0.27 -13.38
N GLY A 257 -19.75 -0.94 -12.94
CA GLY A 257 -18.79 -1.81 -13.63
C GLY A 257 -19.24 -2.15 -15.05
N ALA A 258 -20.53 -2.49 -15.23
CA ALA A 258 -21.09 -2.75 -16.56
C ALA A 258 -21.00 -1.52 -17.50
N ILE A 259 -21.29 -0.31 -17.00
CA ILE A 259 -21.17 0.93 -17.80
C ILE A 259 -19.71 1.17 -18.19
N LEU A 260 -18.79 1.01 -17.25
CA LEU A 260 -17.39 1.37 -17.48
C LEU A 260 -16.63 0.34 -18.30
N PHE A 261 -16.91 -0.95 -18.12
CA PHE A 261 -16.26 -2.01 -18.87
C PHE A 261 -17.02 -2.43 -20.11
N GLN A 262 -18.23 -2.96 -19.96
CA GLN A 262 -18.97 -3.53 -21.10
C GLN A 262 -19.38 -2.48 -22.13
N ALA A 263 -19.67 -1.25 -21.70
CA ALA A 263 -19.91 -0.14 -22.62
C ALA A 263 -18.67 0.73 -22.85
N GLY A 264 -17.71 0.82 -21.93
CA GLY A 264 -16.54 1.68 -22.10
C GLY A 264 -15.40 1.05 -22.90
N VAL A 265 -14.97 -0.18 -22.59
CA VAL A 265 -13.82 -0.86 -23.23
C VAL A 265 -13.91 -0.87 -24.77
N PRO A 266 -15.07 -1.14 -25.41
CA PRO A 266 -15.19 -1.07 -26.86
C PRO A 266 -14.79 0.27 -27.48
N LEU A 267 -14.98 1.40 -26.77
CA LEU A 267 -14.59 2.73 -27.25
C LEU A 267 -13.07 2.90 -27.31
N TYR A 268 -12.32 2.23 -26.43
CA TYR A 268 -10.85 2.27 -26.44
C TYR A 268 -10.24 1.44 -27.56
N ALA A 269 -10.99 0.46 -28.06
CA ALA A 269 -10.60 -0.39 -29.19
C ALA A 269 -11.10 0.12 -30.53
N ALA A 270 -11.83 1.25 -30.57
CA ALA A 270 -12.40 1.79 -31.80
C ALA A 270 -11.33 2.47 -32.68
N SER A 271 -11.57 2.47 -34.00
CA SER A 271 -10.76 3.21 -34.96
C SER A 271 -11.04 4.71 -34.86
N ASP A 272 -10.02 5.52 -34.56
CA ASP A 272 -10.13 7.00 -34.49
C ASP A 272 -10.71 7.59 -35.80
N SER A 273 -10.31 7.07 -36.96
CA SER A 273 -10.80 7.60 -38.25
C SER A 273 -12.28 7.33 -38.52
N ASP A 274 -12.86 6.34 -37.86
CA ASP A 274 -14.20 5.83 -38.17
C ASP A 274 -15.17 5.88 -36.96
N VAL A 275 -14.70 6.28 -35.77
CA VAL A 275 -15.48 6.25 -34.52
C VAL A 275 -16.76 7.05 -34.64
N CYS A 276 -16.72 8.26 -35.21
CA CYS A 276 -17.91 9.10 -35.38
C CYS A 276 -18.98 8.46 -36.26
N SER A 277 -18.59 7.87 -37.39
CA SER A 277 -19.54 7.16 -38.27
C SER A 277 -20.02 5.85 -37.66
N SER A 278 -19.16 5.18 -36.89
CA SER A 278 -19.48 3.89 -36.28
C SER A 278 -20.50 4.02 -35.16
N LEU A 279 -20.46 5.12 -34.40
CA LEU A 279 -21.43 5.44 -33.34
C LEU A 279 -22.86 5.67 -33.85
N GLU A 280 -23.05 5.94 -35.16
CA GLU A 280 -24.37 5.95 -35.80
C GLU A 280 -24.87 4.55 -36.21
N SER A 281 -24.09 3.51 -35.93
CA SER A 281 -24.35 2.11 -36.30
C SER A 281 -24.24 1.19 -35.08
N THR A 282 -24.69 -0.06 -35.20
CA THR A 282 -24.68 -1.07 -34.11
C THR A 282 -23.33 -1.76 -33.94
N SER A 283 -22.24 -1.16 -34.42
CA SER A 283 -20.91 -1.73 -34.39
C SER A 283 -19.83 -0.66 -34.50
N LEU A 284 -18.75 -0.81 -33.76
CA LEU A 284 -17.54 0.00 -33.86
C LEU A 284 -16.56 -0.63 -34.84
N VAL A 285 -16.02 0.13 -35.79
CA VAL A 285 -14.86 -0.33 -36.56
C VAL A 285 -13.68 -0.49 -35.60
N SER A 286 -13.05 -1.67 -35.59
CA SER A 286 -11.92 -1.93 -34.70
C SER A 286 -10.68 -1.15 -35.14
N GLY A 287 -10.03 -0.48 -34.19
CA GLY A 287 -8.70 0.10 -34.32
C GLY A 287 -7.60 -0.91 -34.02
N LEU A 288 -7.94 -2.06 -33.41
CA LEU A 288 -6.99 -3.13 -33.09
C LEU A 288 -6.68 -4.00 -34.31
N ALA A 289 -7.65 -4.21 -35.21
CA ALA A 289 -7.44 -4.96 -36.45
C ALA A 289 -8.24 -4.38 -37.63
N SER A 290 -7.64 -4.43 -38.82
CA SER A 290 -8.24 -3.85 -40.03
C SER A 290 -9.38 -4.71 -40.58
N GLY A 291 -10.55 -4.08 -40.76
CA GLY A 291 -11.70 -4.71 -41.42
C GLY A 291 -12.65 -5.46 -40.48
N GLU A 292 -12.35 -5.48 -39.18
CA GLU A 292 -13.18 -6.11 -38.14
C GLU A 292 -14.08 -5.08 -37.45
N SER A 293 -15.13 -5.57 -36.79
CA SER A 293 -16.14 -4.72 -36.15
C SER A 293 -16.56 -5.27 -34.79
N ILE A 294 -16.55 -4.40 -33.78
CA ILE A 294 -16.92 -4.70 -32.41
C ILE A 294 -18.41 -4.40 -32.21
N PRO A 295 -19.23 -5.34 -31.72
CA PRO A 295 -20.63 -5.06 -31.39
C PRO A 295 -20.76 -3.89 -30.42
N TYR A 296 -21.70 -2.99 -30.68
CA TYR A 296 -21.91 -1.83 -29.81
C TYR A 296 -23.35 -1.35 -29.84
N TYR A 297 -23.76 -0.68 -28.76
CA TYR A 297 -25.08 -0.04 -28.74
C TYR A 297 -25.01 1.19 -29.62
N ALA A 298 -25.72 1.17 -30.75
CA ALA A 298 -25.74 2.27 -31.71
C ALA A 298 -26.23 3.57 -31.07
N SER A 299 -25.31 4.33 -30.50
CA SER A 299 -25.58 5.47 -29.66
C SER A 299 -24.75 6.63 -30.20
N SER A 300 -25.43 7.48 -30.97
CA SER A 300 -24.87 8.65 -31.64
C SER A 300 -24.31 9.68 -30.63
N CYS A 301 -25.00 10.79 -30.42
CA CYS A 301 -24.56 11.82 -29.47
C CYS A 301 -24.58 11.34 -28.01
N CYS A 302 -25.25 10.21 -27.70
CA CYS A 302 -25.29 9.60 -26.37
C CYS A 302 -23.90 9.13 -25.87
N ALA A 303 -22.99 8.77 -26.79
CA ALA A 303 -21.63 8.35 -26.42
C ALA A 303 -20.79 9.50 -25.83
N SER A 304 -21.17 10.77 -26.08
CA SER A 304 -20.47 11.92 -25.50
C SER A 304 -20.56 11.96 -23.97
N GLY A 305 -21.70 11.56 -23.40
CA GLY A 305 -21.86 11.49 -21.93
C GLY A 305 -20.96 10.44 -21.31
N LEU A 306 -20.93 9.24 -21.91
CA LEU A 306 -20.05 8.14 -21.49
C LEU A 306 -18.58 8.53 -21.66
N SER A 307 -18.22 9.19 -22.76
CA SER A 307 -16.85 9.68 -22.97
C SER A 307 -16.41 10.66 -21.87
N THR A 308 -17.28 11.56 -21.39
CA THR A 308 -16.95 12.45 -20.27
C THR A 308 -16.75 11.70 -18.95
N LEU A 309 -17.55 10.65 -18.71
CA LEU A 309 -17.35 9.77 -17.55
C LEU A 309 -16.01 9.05 -17.63
N LEU A 310 -15.72 8.40 -18.76
CA LEU A 310 -14.48 7.67 -18.98
C LEU A 310 -13.25 8.58 -18.88
N GLN A 311 -13.32 9.82 -19.39
CA GLN A 311 -12.25 10.80 -19.25
C GLN A 311 -11.99 11.17 -17.78
N SER A 312 -13.04 11.24 -16.95
CA SER A 312 -12.91 11.55 -15.53
C SER A 312 -12.30 10.36 -14.76
N VAL A 313 -12.71 9.15 -15.11
CA VAL A 313 -12.13 7.89 -14.59
C VAL A 313 -10.66 7.79 -15.00
N ASP A 314 -10.33 8.04 -16.26
CA ASP A 314 -8.96 7.97 -16.79
C ASP A 314 -8.01 8.97 -16.11
N ALA A 315 -8.50 10.16 -15.76
CA ALA A 315 -7.71 11.13 -15.00
C ALA A 315 -7.35 10.61 -13.60
N VAL A 316 -8.27 9.90 -12.94
CA VAL A 316 -8.03 9.24 -11.65
C VAL A 316 -7.09 8.03 -11.83
N ALA A 317 -7.32 7.22 -12.86
CA ALA A 317 -6.48 6.09 -13.28
C ALA A 317 -5.00 6.50 -13.39
N THR A 318 -4.79 7.53 -14.21
CA THR A 318 -3.47 8.09 -14.51
C THR A 318 -2.84 8.72 -13.28
N HIS A 319 -3.59 9.42 -12.44
CA HIS A 319 -3.02 10.05 -11.24
C HIS A 319 -2.42 9.01 -10.30
N LEU A 320 -3.20 7.97 -9.97
CA LEU A 320 -2.81 6.95 -9.01
C LEU A 320 -1.69 6.02 -9.52
N SER A 321 -1.75 5.56 -10.78
CA SER A 321 -0.83 4.51 -11.29
C SER A 321 0.28 5.08 -12.14
N GLY A 322 0.09 6.30 -12.64
CA GLY A 322 0.86 6.84 -13.76
C GLY A 322 0.44 6.33 -15.13
N ASN A 323 -0.36 5.26 -15.25
CA ASN A 323 -0.85 4.74 -16.53
C ASN A 323 -2.30 5.17 -16.78
N SER A 324 -2.58 5.62 -18.00
CA SER A 324 -3.95 5.80 -18.51
C SER A 324 -4.65 4.45 -18.72
N MET A 325 -5.98 4.44 -18.75
CA MET A 325 -6.79 3.25 -19.01
C MET A 325 -6.45 2.58 -20.34
N ALA A 326 -6.15 3.36 -21.38
CA ALA A 326 -5.73 2.82 -22.68
C ALA A 326 -4.36 2.11 -22.59
N GLU A 327 -3.41 2.67 -21.85
CA GLU A 327 -2.12 2.02 -21.58
C GLU A 327 -2.32 0.75 -20.74
N LEU A 328 -3.14 0.81 -19.68
CA LEU A 328 -3.45 -0.35 -18.84
C LEU A 328 -4.07 -1.49 -19.65
N PHE A 329 -5.04 -1.22 -20.53
CA PHE A 329 -5.61 -2.26 -21.40
C PHE A 329 -4.58 -2.83 -22.37
N THR A 330 -3.68 -1.99 -22.89
CA THR A 330 -2.55 -2.45 -23.72
C THR A 330 -1.61 -3.35 -22.93
N LEU A 331 -1.35 -3.03 -21.66
CA LEU A 331 -0.49 -3.81 -20.76
C LEU A 331 -1.13 -5.16 -20.38
N ILE A 332 -2.39 -5.12 -19.97
CA ILE A 332 -3.21 -6.27 -19.56
C ILE A 332 -3.36 -7.28 -20.70
N THR A 333 -3.41 -6.81 -21.95
CA THR A 333 -3.59 -7.67 -23.13
C THR A 333 -2.27 -8.09 -23.78
N GLY A 334 -1.12 -7.73 -23.20
CA GLY A 334 0.20 -8.08 -23.74
C GLY A 334 0.49 -7.46 -25.12
N ARG A 335 -0.01 -6.24 -25.37
CA ARG A 335 0.02 -5.57 -26.69
C ARG A 335 1.03 -4.42 -26.79
N GLN A 336 1.97 -4.32 -25.87
CA GLN A 336 2.98 -3.24 -25.82
C GLN A 336 3.83 -3.21 -27.10
N ASP A 337 4.12 -4.37 -27.68
CA ASP A 337 4.89 -4.51 -28.92
C ASP A 337 4.01 -4.71 -30.18
N ALA A 338 2.68 -4.64 -30.03
CA ALA A 338 1.76 -4.78 -31.15
C ALA A 338 1.77 -3.53 -32.05
N ALA A 339 1.49 -3.72 -33.34
CA ALA A 339 1.39 -2.60 -34.29
C ALA A 339 0.23 -1.64 -33.98
N THR A 340 -0.77 -2.12 -33.24
CA THR A 340 -1.99 -1.42 -32.83
C THR A 340 -2.24 -1.65 -31.35
N GLN A 341 -2.59 -0.57 -30.65
CA GLN A 341 -2.82 -0.53 -29.21
C GLN A 341 -4.18 0.11 -28.92
N PHE A 342 -4.65 0.00 -27.69
CA PHE A 342 -5.85 0.73 -27.24
C PHE A 342 -5.56 2.23 -27.22
N ALA A 343 -6.58 3.05 -27.46
CA ALA A 343 -6.45 4.50 -27.52
C ALA A 343 -7.62 5.20 -26.84
N SER A 344 -7.35 6.32 -26.15
CA SER A 344 -8.40 7.20 -25.64
C SER A 344 -8.88 8.15 -26.74
N LEU A 345 -10.18 8.11 -27.05
CA LEU A 345 -10.79 8.89 -28.14
C LEU A 345 -11.76 9.97 -27.64
N TYR A 346 -11.57 10.47 -26.42
CA TYR A 346 -12.54 11.35 -25.77
C TYR A 346 -12.81 12.62 -26.57
N ASP A 347 -11.77 13.33 -26.98
CA ASP A 347 -11.89 14.57 -27.76
C ASP A 347 -12.51 14.32 -29.14
N THR A 348 -12.15 13.20 -29.79
CA THR A 348 -12.75 12.79 -31.07
C THR A 348 -14.25 12.56 -30.91
N ILE A 349 -14.67 11.76 -29.91
CA ILE A 349 -16.07 11.43 -29.63
C ILE A 349 -16.88 12.70 -29.30
N GLN A 350 -16.35 13.57 -28.46
CA GLN A 350 -16.99 14.84 -28.08
C GLN A 350 -17.08 15.82 -29.27
N GLY A 351 -16.15 15.72 -30.23
CA GLY A 351 -16.16 16.51 -31.47
C GLY A 351 -17.03 15.94 -32.60
N CYS A 352 -17.56 14.73 -32.46
CA CYS A 352 -18.36 14.09 -33.49
C CYS A 352 -19.65 14.89 -33.80
N SER A 353 -20.02 14.91 -35.07
CA SER A 353 -21.28 15.48 -35.54
C SER A 353 -22.24 14.38 -35.93
N PHE A 354 -23.37 14.30 -35.24
CA PHE A 354 -24.37 13.24 -35.43
C PHE A 354 -25.64 13.76 -36.09
N GLY A 355 -26.41 12.87 -36.72
CA GLY A 355 -27.75 13.17 -37.20
C GLY A 355 -28.73 13.51 -36.06
N ALA A 356 -28.59 12.86 -34.92
CA ALA A 356 -29.35 13.12 -33.70
C ALA A 356 -28.76 14.28 -32.90
N THR A 357 -29.60 15.07 -32.24
CA THR A 357 -29.18 16.08 -31.26
C THR A 357 -29.50 15.63 -29.84
N CYS A 358 -28.50 15.70 -28.95
CA CYS A 358 -28.67 15.33 -27.56
C CYS A 358 -28.82 16.57 -26.66
N THR A 359 -29.74 16.50 -25.71
CA THR A 359 -29.94 17.54 -24.69
C THR A 359 -29.35 17.07 -23.38
N ALA A 360 -28.41 17.85 -22.83
CA ALA A 360 -27.82 17.59 -21.52
C ALA A 360 -28.90 17.58 -20.42
N PRO A 361 -28.66 16.88 -19.29
CA PRO A 361 -29.57 16.92 -18.15
C PRO A 361 -29.82 18.37 -17.68
N ALA A 362 -30.99 18.60 -17.09
CA ALA A 362 -31.43 19.92 -16.66
C ALA A 362 -30.57 20.52 -15.52
N PHE A 363 -29.82 19.68 -14.81
CA PHE A 363 -28.89 20.07 -13.77
C PHE A 363 -27.51 19.45 -13.99
N VAL A 364 -26.46 20.23 -13.78
CA VAL A 364 -25.06 19.80 -13.81
C VAL A 364 -24.41 20.44 -12.61
N LEU A 365 -23.72 19.63 -11.79
CA LEU A 365 -23.05 20.09 -10.59
C LEU A 365 -21.95 21.10 -10.95
N SER A 366 -21.85 22.16 -10.16
CA SER A 366 -20.84 23.21 -10.29
C SER A 366 -20.28 23.57 -8.92
N ILE A 367 -18.97 23.65 -8.80
CA ILE A 367 -18.31 24.07 -7.57
C ILE A 367 -17.47 25.31 -7.90
N ALA A 368 -17.40 26.25 -6.96
CA ALA A 368 -16.47 27.37 -7.10
C ALA A 368 -15.04 26.86 -6.96
N ASN A 369 -14.15 27.19 -7.91
CA ASN A 369 -12.72 26.90 -7.79
C ASN A 369 -12.18 27.47 -6.48
N THR A 370 -11.94 26.60 -5.52
CA THR A 370 -11.14 26.89 -4.34
C THR A 370 -9.78 26.25 -4.57
N SER A 371 -8.78 27.07 -4.88
CA SER A 371 -7.40 26.61 -4.96
C SER A 371 -6.96 26.10 -3.60
N SER A 372 -6.63 24.81 -3.49
CA SER A 372 -5.84 24.30 -2.38
C SER A 372 -4.41 24.80 -2.53
N SER A 373 -3.90 25.47 -1.50
CA SER A 373 -2.47 25.79 -1.40
C SER A 373 -1.84 24.82 -0.42
N SER A 374 -1.11 23.82 -0.92
CA SER A 374 -0.25 22.98 -0.09
C SER A 374 1.00 23.77 0.32
N SER A 375 1.46 23.58 1.56
CA SER A 375 2.75 24.12 2.00
C SER A 375 3.84 23.08 1.76
N SER A 376 4.84 23.39 0.93
CA SER A 376 5.97 22.48 0.60
C SER A 376 6.66 21.87 1.84
N GLY A 377 6.72 22.61 2.95
CA GLY A 377 7.32 22.12 4.20
C GLY A 377 6.56 20.99 4.89
N ALA A 378 5.27 20.79 4.61
CA ALA A 378 4.49 19.67 5.14
C ALA A 378 4.74 18.36 4.39
N VAL A 379 5.13 18.45 3.12
CA VAL A 379 5.41 17.32 2.23
C VAL A 379 6.76 16.71 2.55
N GLU A 380 7.76 17.56 2.76
CA GLU A 380 9.11 17.15 3.16
C GLU A 380 9.10 16.41 4.50
N SER A 381 8.26 16.81 5.47
CA SER A 381 8.14 16.12 6.76
C SER A 381 7.51 14.73 6.69
N LYS A 382 6.76 14.43 5.63
CA LYS A 382 6.06 13.15 5.42
C LYS A 382 6.83 12.18 4.53
N THR A 383 7.75 12.70 3.74
CA THR A 383 8.52 11.91 2.80
C THR A 383 9.78 11.41 3.51
N GLN A 384 9.74 10.15 3.97
CA GLN A 384 10.89 9.54 4.64
C GLN A 384 12.08 9.39 3.68
N ALA A 385 13.29 9.50 4.24
CA ALA A 385 14.56 9.31 3.56
C ALA A 385 15.51 8.54 4.48
N ALA A 386 16.55 7.93 3.90
CA ALA A 386 17.53 7.17 4.66
C ALA A 386 18.27 8.07 5.68
N GLU A 387 18.39 7.63 6.94
CA GLU A 387 19.12 8.34 7.98
C GLU A 387 20.55 7.79 8.15
N ASN A 388 21.51 8.66 8.49
CA ASN A 388 22.91 8.30 8.70
C ASN A 388 23.53 7.55 7.50
N VAL A 389 23.09 7.92 6.29
CA VAL A 389 23.66 7.48 5.02
C VAL A 389 24.25 8.69 4.30
N THR A 390 25.47 8.53 3.84
CA THR A 390 26.15 9.45 2.94
C THR A 390 26.23 8.81 1.57
N CYS A 391 25.85 9.52 0.50
CA CYS A 391 25.89 8.98 -0.86
C CYS A 391 25.98 10.07 -1.93
N THR A 392 26.19 9.67 -3.19
CA THR A 392 26.05 10.58 -4.33
C THR A 392 24.57 10.65 -4.71
N LEU A 393 23.97 11.83 -4.63
CA LEU A 393 22.55 12.00 -4.97
C LEU A 393 22.34 12.17 -6.48
N VAL A 394 21.36 11.46 -7.02
CA VAL A 394 20.89 11.56 -8.41
C VAL A 394 19.36 11.68 -8.43
N ASN A 395 18.83 12.31 -9.48
CA ASN A 395 17.39 12.32 -9.71
C ASN A 395 16.98 11.12 -10.56
N VAL A 396 16.01 10.35 -10.09
CA VAL A 396 15.34 9.29 -10.83
C VAL A 396 13.91 9.74 -11.10
N CYS A 397 13.52 9.79 -12.37
CA CYS A 397 12.21 10.29 -12.81
C CYS A 397 11.44 9.19 -13.56
N ASP A 398 10.13 9.18 -13.41
CA ASP A 398 9.23 8.38 -14.26
C ASP A 398 9.01 9.06 -15.64
N SER A 399 8.29 8.39 -16.54
CA SER A 399 7.94 8.94 -17.86
C SER A 399 7.09 10.22 -17.83
N ASP A 400 6.48 10.53 -16.69
CA ASP A 400 5.66 11.73 -16.47
C ASP A 400 6.49 12.90 -15.89
N ASP A 401 7.82 12.77 -15.87
CA ASP A 401 8.77 13.73 -15.28
C ASP A 401 8.60 13.92 -13.75
N VAL A 402 8.00 12.95 -13.04
CA VAL A 402 7.92 12.94 -11.57
C VAL A 402 9.20 12.33 -11.01
N CYS A 403 9.99 13.14 -10.30
CA CYS A 403 11.34 12.77 -9.87
C CYS A 403 11.49 12.64 -8.34
N SER A 404 12.32 11.68 -7.91
CA SER A 404 12.86 11.63 -6.54
C SER A 404 14.38 11.80 -6.54
N SER A 405 14.90 12.47 -5.52
CA SER A 405 16.34 12.51 -5.24
C SER A 405 16.74 11.29 -4.42
N VAL A 406 17.61 10.46 -4.95
CA VAL A 406 17.98 9.15 -4.36
C VAL A 406 19.49 8.95 -4.39
N CYS A 407 19.99 7.98 -3.63
CA CYS A 407 21.38 7.56 -3.73
C CYS A 407 21.64 6.86 -5.07
N GLU A 408 22.71 7.27 -5.76
CA GLU A 408 23.27 6.53 -6.88
C GLU A 408 23.71 5.15 -6.39
N ALA A 409 23.30 4.10 -7.11
CA ALA A 409 23.56 2.73 -6.71
C ALA A 409 25.07 2.44 -6.53
N GLY A 410 25.43 1.84 -5.39
CA GLY A 410 26.81 1.50 -5.03
C GLY A 410 27.61 2.69 -4.47
N THR A 411 26.94 3.77 -4.07
CA THR A 411 27.60 4.95 -3.48
C THR A 411 27.21 5.19 -2.02
N ALA A 412 26.25 4.45 -1.49
CA ALA A 412 25.83 4.59 -0.11
C ALA A 412 26.90 4.07 0.85
N ILE A 413 27.25 4.90 1.83
CA ILE A 413 28.13 4.55 2.93
C ILE A 413 27.49 4.95 4.26
N ILE A 414 27.69 4.11 5.27
CA ILE A 414 27.28 4.34 6.66
C ILE A 414 28.51 4.64 7.52
N GLU A 415 28.30 4.90 8.81
CA GLU A 415 29.40 5.15 9.73
C GLU A 415 30.44 4.01 9.70
N PRO A 416 31.74 4.34 9.55
CA PRO A 416 32.77 3.32 9.38
C PRO A 416 32.87 2.30 10.52
N TRP A 417 32.57 2.71 11.76
CA TRP A 417 32.55 1.76 12.88
C TRP A 417 31.42 0.75 12.77
N VAL A 418 30.23 1.16 12.27
CA VAL A 418 29.09 0.27 12.03
C VAL A 418 29.45 -0.72 10.92
N ALA A 419 29.94 -0.23 9.78
CA ALA A 419 30.34 -1.08 8.66
C ALA A 419 31.39 -2.13 9.08
N ARG A 420 32.39 -1.71 9.88
CA ARG A 420 33.41 -2.61 10.44
C ARG A 420 32.81 -3.66 11.38
N ALA A 421 31.94 -3.24 12.30
CA ALA A 421 31.35 -4.15 13.29
C ALA A 421 30.40 -5.17 12.63
N VAL A 422 29.57 -4.73 11.68
CA VAL A 422 28.69 -5.61 10.89
C VAL A 422 29.51 -6.59 10.06
N SER A 423 30.60 -6.14 9.41
CA SER A 423 31.48 -7.05 8.66
C SER A 423 32.13 -8.09 9.57
N TYR A 424 32.51 -7.73 10.79
CA TYR A 424 33.04 -8.68 11.76
C TYR A 424 31.99 -9.71 12.20
N GLN A 425 30.78 -9.26 12.54
CA GLN A 425 29.65 -10.12 12.89
C GLN A 425 29.32 -11.09 11.75
N ARG A 426 29.30 -10.60 10.50
CA ARG A 426 29.07 -11.44 9.30
C ARG A 426 30.09 -12.57 9.19
N ASN A 427 31.37 -12.29 9.42
CA ASN A 427 32.42 -13.31 9.36
C ASN A 427 32.25 -14.38 10.46
N LEU A 428 31.75 -14.01 11.64
CA LEU A 428 31.41 -14.98 12.69
C LEU A 428 30.20 -15.83 12.29
N SER A 429 29.21 -15.21 11.67
CA SER A 429 28.03 -15.86 11.09
C SER A 429 28.40 -16.85 9.98
N TYR A 430 29.41 -16.56 9.14
CA TYR A 430 29.86 -17.47 8.08
C TYR A 430 30.50 -18.76 8.60
N ALA A 431 31.03 -18.74 9.82
CA ALA A 431 31.52 -19.94 10.51
C ALA A 431 30.38 -20.83 11.05
N GLN A 432 29.12 -20.40 10.94
CA GLN A 432 27.94 -21.18 11.30
C GLN A 432 27.29 -21.82 10.06
N THR A 433 26.33 -22.69 10.32
CA THR A 433 25.43 -23.22 9.30
C THR A 433 24.31 -22.21 9.05
N LEU A 434 23.62 -22.31 7.90
CA LEU A 434 22.49 -21.42 7.60
C LEU A 434 21.44 -21.41 8.71
N CYS A 435 21.27 -22.52 9.43
CA CYS A 435 20.22 -22.67 10.45
C CYS A 435 20.47 -21.91 11.75
N TYR A 436 21.69 -21.43 11.96
CA TYR A 436 22.11 -20.77 13.21
C TYR A 436 22.74 -19.40 12.98
N THR A 437 22.90 -19.00 11.72
CA THR A 437 23.43 -17.69 11.39
C THR A 437 22.47 -16.58 11.81
N GLU A 438 23.04 -15.43 12.17
CA GLU A 438 22.33 -14.17 12.35
C GLU A 438 22.82 -13.20 11.25
N LEU A 439 21.93 -12.76 10.36
CA LEU A 439 22.26 -11.96 9.19
C LEU A 439 21.34 -10.73 9.09
N PRO A 440 21.91 -9.55 8.81
CA PRO A 440 21.13 -8.43 8.30
C PRO A 440 20.46 -8.80 6.97
N ALA A 441 19.21 -8.40 6.84
CA ALA A 441 18.32 -8.71 5.74
C ALA A 441 17.46 -7.49 5.38
N THR A 442 16.66 -7.60 4.33
CA THR A 442 15.69 -6.57 3.92
C THR A 442 14.44 -7.22 3.37
N HIS A 443 13.28 -6.73 3.80
CA HIS A 443 11.99 -7.13 3.25
C HIS A 443 11.71 -6.35 1.96
N ASN A 444 11.13 -7.03 0.96
CA ASN A 444 10.81 -6.50 -0.38
C ASN A 444 11.95 -5.65 -0.96
N SER A 445 13.14 -6.23 -1.02
CA SER A 445 14.42 -5.55 -1.20
C SER A 445 14.52 -4.73 -2.50
N VAL A 446 13.82 -5.15 -3.56
CA VAL A 446 13.79 -4.45 -4.86
C VAL A 446 12.79 -3.30 -4.90
N ILE A 447 11.81 -3.27 -3.99
CA ILE A 447 10.79 -2.22 -3.94
C ILE A 447 11.40 -0.97 -3.29
N THR A 448 12.32 -0.35 -4.01
CA THR A 448 13.22 0.68 -3.52
C THR A 448 13.12 1.99 -4.29
N ARG A 449 13.20 3.12 -3.57
CA ARG A 449 13.24 4.46 -4.17
C ARG A 449 14.37 4.62 -5.18
N ALA A 450 15.52 3.98 -4.95
CA ALA A 450 16.66 4.02 -5.88
C ALA A 450 16.32 3.49 -7.29
N ARG A 451 15.19 2.77 -7.45
CA ARG A 451 14.69 2.24 -8.73
C ARG A 451 13.31 2.81 -9.11
N GLY A 452 12.89 3.92 -8.49
CA GLY A 452 11.69 4.67 -8.86
C GLY A 452 10.42 4.29 -8.11
N TYR A 453 10.41 3.20 -7.33
CA TYR A 453 9.28 2.89 -6.46
C TYR A 453 9.04 4.04 -5.46
N GLY A 454 7.79 4.45 -5.27
CA GLY A 454 7.45 5.60 -4.44
C GLY A 454 7.78 6.98 -5.04
N ASN A 455 8.16 7.08 -6.31
CA ASN A 455 8.40 8.37 -6.98
C ASN A 455 7.20 9.31 -6.91
N ARG A 456 6.00 8.73 -6.97
CA ARG A 456 4.73 9.47 -6.96
C ARG A 456 4.21 9.75 -5.54
N ASP A 457 4.82 9.21 -4.48
CA ASP A 457 4.39 9.42 -3.08
C ASP A 457 4.25 10.91 -2.73
N GLN A 458 5.14 11.74 -3.28
CA GLN A 458 5.13 13.19 -3.08
C GLN A 458 3.85 13.87 -3.57
N LEU A 459 3.26 13.39 -4.67
CA LEU A 459 2.02 13.94 -5.24
C LEU A 459 0.85 13.75 -4.27
N PHE A 460 0.81 12.60 -3.59
CA PHE A 460 -0.21 12.30 -2.60
C PHE A 460 0.06 13.02 -1.27
N ASN A 461 1.32 13.02 -0.82
CA ASN A 461 1.72 13.72 0.41
C ASN A 461 1.45 15.23 0.38
N GLU A 462 1.36 15.84 -0.82
CA GLU A 462 0.94 17.23 -1.02
C GLU A 462 -0.51 17.52 -0.63
N VAL A 463 -1.42 16.56 -0.80
CA VAL A 463 -2.87 16.74 -0.56
C VAL A 463 -3.33 16.17 0.78
N LEU A 464 -2.54 15.29 1.40
CA LEU A 464 -2.83 14.67 2.69
C LEU A 464 -2.62 15.62 3.89
N ASN A 465 -3.42 15.44 4.95
CA ASN A 465 -3.47 16.33 6.11
C ASN A 465 -2.13 16.42 6.85
N ALA A 466 -1.47 17.57 6.75
CA ALA A 466 -0.15 17.83 7.35
C ALA A 466 -0.08 17.65 8.87
N SER A 467 -1.20 17.81 9.58
CA SER A 467 -1.25 17.77 11.04
C SER A 467 -1.50 16.36 11.59
N ASN A 468 -1.93 15.43 10.72
CA ASN A 468 -2.11 14.03 11.07
C ASN A 468 -0.83 13.26 10.71
N ALA A 469 -0.11 12.78 11.73
CA ALA A 469 1.14 12.04 11.57
C ALA A 469 0.94 10.68 10.87
N ASP A 470 -0.27 10.12 11.01
CA ASP A 470 -0.65 8.87 10.35
C ASP A 470 -1.19 9.12 8.94
N SER A 471 -1.30 10.36 8.44
CA SER A 471 -1.76 10.63 7.08
C SER A 471 -0.59 10.87 6.13
N TYR A 472 -0.04 9.80 5.56
CA TYR A 472 1.03 9.89 4.57
C TYR A 472 1.03 8.70 3.60
N MET A 473 1.70 8.91 2.47
CA MET A 473 1.96 7.90 1.46
C MET A 473 3.42 7.46 1.53
N ARG A 474 3.61 6.14 1.62
CA ARG A 474 4.90 5.47 1.44
C ARG A 474 4.65 4.17 0.70
N THR A 475 5.08 4.12 -0.56
CA THR A 475 4.87 2.93 -1.42
C THR A 475 6.17 2.22 -1.80
N SER A 476 7.30 2.66 -1.23
CA SER A 476 8.59 1.99 -1.29
C SER A 476 8.93 1.35 0.07
N ASN A 477 9.31 0.07 0.06
CA ASN A 477 9.83 -0.61 1.24
C ASN A 477 11.22 -0.10 1.60
N GLN A 478 12.11 0.04 0.60
CA GLN A 478 13.51 0.43 0.79
C GLN A 478 13.86 1.81 0.19
N PHE A 479 14.94 2.41 0.69
CA PHE A 479 15.49 3.67 0.12
C PHE A 479 16.64 3.42 -0.86
N LEU A 480 17.47 2.41 -0.55
CA LEU A 480 18.75 2.16 -1.17
C LEU A 480 18.67 1.06 -2.24
N SER A 481 19.57 1.06 -3.23
CA SER A 481 19.62 0.01 -4.26
C SER A 481 19.99 -1.36 -3.66
N LEU A 482 19.80 -2.46 -4.40
CA LEU A 482 20.25 -3.78 -3.95
C LEU A 482 21.77 -3.79 -3.73
N THR A 483 22.53 -3.14 -4.62
CA THR A 483 23.98 -3.00 -4.50
C THR A 483 24.34 -2.32 -3.17
N ASP A 484 23.68 -1.21 -2.85
CA ASP A 484 23.91 -0.49 -1.60
C ASP A 484 23.52 -1.33 -0.38
N GLN A 485 22.36 -2.00 -0.40
CA GLN A 485 21.93 -2.89 0.70
C GLN A 485 22.99 -3.97 0.99
N LEU A 486 23.54 -4.60 -0.06
CA LEU A 486 24.61 -5.59 0.04
C LEU A 486 25.92 -4.96 0.58
N ASP A 487 26.29 -3.76 0.12
CA ASP A 487 27.48 -3.05 0.61
C ASP A 487 27.36 -2.68 2.10
N LEU A 488 26.16 -2.36 2.58
CA LEU A 488 25.91 -2.08 4.01
C LEU A 488 25.98 -3.33 4.89
N GLY A 489 25.86 -4.53 4.30
CA GLY A 489 26.06 -5.80 5.00
C GLY A 489 24.90 -6.78 4.93
N VAL A 490 23.82 -6.45 4.22
CA VAL A 490 22.71 -7.38 3.98
C VAL A 490 23.19 -8.62 3.25
N ARG A 491 22.73 -9.80 3.67
CA ARG A 491 23.03 -11.09 3.00
C ARG A 491 21.80 -11.97 2.76
N PHE A 492 20.61 -11.47 3.11
CA PHE A 492 19.33 -12.07 2.77
C PHE A 492 18.45 -11.02 2.12
N LEU A 493 18.10 -11.24 0.85
CA LEU A 493 17.28 -10.34 0.04
C LEU A 493 15.94 -11.01 -0.28
N GLU A 494 14.87 -10.23 -0.30
CA GLU A 494 13.53 -10.65 -0.71
C GLU A 494 13.15 -9.99 -2.04
N LEU A 495 12.85 -10.81 -3.04
CA LEU A 495 12.54 -10.39 -4.41
C LEU A 495 11.20 -10.99 -4.85
N ASP A 496 10.14 -10.20 -4.76
CA ASP A 496 8.83 -10.63 -5.23
C ASP A 496 8.83 -10.62 -6.75
N VAL A 497 8.40 -11.71 -7.38
CA VAL A 497 8.38 -11.84 -8.84
C VAL A 497 6.98 -12.13 -9.33
N HIS A 498 6.59 -11.32 -10.31
CA HIS A 498 5.28 -11.38 -10.93
C HIS A 498 5.40 -11.39 -12.45
N TYR A 499 4.43 -12.00 -13.12
CA TYR A 499 4.33 -11.95 -14.57
C TYR A 499 3.14 -11.09 -15.00
N PHE A 500 3.44 -9.94 -15.58
CA PHE A 500 2.46 -9.05 -16.17
C PHE A 500 3.13 -8.21 -17.25
N ALA A 501 2.31 -7.62 -18.12
CA ALA A 501 2.80 -6.85 -19.25
C ALA A 501 3.87 -7.63 -20.07
N SER A 502 3.59 -8.91 -20.32
CA SER A 502 4.43 -9.87 -21.06
C SER A 502 5.86 -10.05 -20.57
N THR A 503 6.13 -9.74 -19.29
CA THR A 503 7.49 -9.78 -18.72
C THR A 503 7.48 -10.20 -17.24
N LEU A 504 8.57 -10.84 -16.79
CA LEU A 504 8.81 -11.10 -15.38
C LEU A 504 9.38 -9.83 -14.72
N ARG A 505 8.67 -9.31 -13.73
CA ARG A 505 9.00 -8.06 -13.03
C ARG A 505 9.06 -8.29 -11.53
N ASN A 506 9.84 -7.45 -10.87
CA ASN A 506 9.72 -7.29 -9.43
C ASN A 506 8.64 -6.27 -9.14
N ALA A 507 7.69 -6.63 -8.29
CA ALA A 507 6.54 -5.79 -8.02
C ALA A 507 5.89 -6.19 -6.70
N HIS A 508 5.21 -5.25 -6.06
CA HIS A 508 4.45 -5.54 -4.85
C HIS A 508 2.97 -5.66 -5.20
N CYS A 509 2.46 -6.88 -5.34
CA CYS A 509 1.03 -7.08 -5.56
C CYS A 509 0.32 -7.32 -4.22
N SER A 510 -0.97 -7.03 -4.16
CA SER A 510 -1.78 -7.36 -3.00
C SER A 510 -3.13 -7.89 -3.45
N ASP A 511 -3.47 -9.08 -3.00
CA ASP A 511 -4.86 -9.53 -2.99
C ASP A 511 -5.57 -8.84 -1.81
N PHE A 512 -6.39 -7.85 -2.13
CA PHE A 512 -7.15 -7.12 -1.12
C PHE A 512 -8.35 -7.91 -0.60
N GLY A 513 -8.65 -9.09 -1.17
CA GLY A 513 -9.65 -10.03 -0.64
C GLY A 513 -11.07 -9.48 -0.64
N ILE A 514 -11.42 -8.63 -1.61
CA ILE A 514 -12.75 -8.03 -1.69
C ILE A 514 -13.54 -8.49 -2.91
N SER A 515 -14.69 -9.11 -2.62
CA SER A 515 -15.67 -9.57 -3.61
C SER A 515 -16.02 -8.58 -4.73
N PHE A 516 -16.15 -7.27 -4.45
CA PHE A 516 -16.39 -6.29 -5.50
C PHE A 516 -15.24 -6.21 -6.49
N ILE A 517 -14.00 -6.15 -5.99
CA ILE A 517 -12.80 -6.07 -6.82
C ILE A 517 -12.76 -7.31 -7.71
N ASP A 518 -13.02 -8.49 -7.14
CA ASP A 518 -13.07 -9.74 -7.90
C ASP A 518 -14.15 -9.72 -9.01
N GLU A 519 -15.36 -9.23 -8.70
CA GLU A 519 -16.45 -9.08 -9.66
C GLU A 519 -16.11 -8.09 -10.78
N ALA A 520 -15.62 -6.90 -10.43
CA ALA A 520 -15.22 -5.86 -11.39
C ALA A 520 -14.04 -6.32 -12.27
N SER A 521 -13.08 -7.02 -11.66
CA SER A 521 -11.96 -7.68 -12.34
C SER A 521 -12.46 -8.67 -13.39
N ALA A 522 -13.42 -9.52 -13.03
CA ALA A 522 -14.02 -10.48 -13.95
C ALA A 522 -14.77 -9.79 -15.10
N SER A 523 -15.49 -8.70 -14.82
CA SER A 523 -16.20 -7.90 -15.84
C SER A 523 -15.25 -7.27 -16.85
N LEU A 524 -14.17 -6.65 -16.36
CA LEU A 524 -13.11 -6.07 -17.20
C LEU A 524 -12.50 -7.14 -18.12
N LEU A 525 -12.09 -8.28 -17.55
CA LEU A 525 -11.52 -9.40 -18.29
C LEU A 525 -12.46 -9.89 -19.38
N ALA A 526 -13.72 -10.17 -19.04
CA ALA A 526 -14.73 -10.62 -20.00
C ALA A 526 -14.95 -9.60 -21.13
N SER A 527 -14.91 -8.30 -20.82
CA SER A 527 -15.05 -7.25 -21.83
C SER A 527 -13.85 -7.18 -22.77
N LEU A 528 -12.63 -7.24 -22.22
CA LEU A 528 -11.39 -7.25 -23.02
C LEU A 528 -11.30 -8.47 -23.93
N GLU A 529 -11.61 -9.67 -23.42
CA GLU A 529 -11.68 -10.90 -24.21
C GLU A 529 -12.68 -10.76 -25.36
N SER A 530 -13.89 -10.28 -25.08
CA SER A 530 -14.93 -10.05 -26.09
C SER A 530 -14.50 -9.08 -27.19
N VAL A 531 -13.83 -7.99 -26.82
CA VAL A 531 -13.34 -6.98 -27.77
C VAL A 531 -12.19 -7.50 -28.63
N LEU A 532 -11.27 -8.29 -28.06
CA LEU A 532 -10.18 -8.93 -28.78
C LEU A 532 -10.70 -9.96 -29.78
N ASP A 533 -11.62 -10.82 -29.35
CA ASP A 533 -12.29 -11.82 -30.18
C ASP A 533 -13.04 -11.16 -31.35
N ALA A 534 -13.81 -10.10 -31.06
CA ALA A 534 -14.53 -9.34 -32.09
C ALA A 534 -13.60 -8.57 -33.04
N SER A 535 -12.39 -8.28 -32.60
CA SER A 535 -11.33 -7.68 -33.43
C SER A 535 -10.52 -8.73 -34.19
N GLY A 536 -10.83 -10.03 -34.08
CA GLY A 536 -10.09 -11.09 -34.76
C GLY A 536 -8.66 -11.30 -34.26
N GLU A 537 -8.33 -10.78 -33.07
CA GLU A 537 -7.02 -10.88 -32.46
C GLU A 537 -6.97 -12.10 -31.52
N GLY A 538 -5.93 -12.93 -31.62
CA GLY A 538 -5.75 -14.11 -30.77
C GLY A 538 -4.98 -13.85 -29.48
N SER A 539 -5.02 -12.62 -28.95
CA SER A 539 -4.26 -12.22 -27.76
C SER A 539 -4.82 -12.86 -26.49
N THR A 540 -3.93 -13.30 -25.60
CA THR A 540 -4.28 -13.73 -24.25
C THR A 540 -4.32 -12.52 -23.33
N VAL A 541 -5.34 -12.44 -22.48
CA VAL A 541 -5.36 -11.46 -21.40
C VAL A 541 -4.43 -11.96 -20.29
N GLU A 542 -3.33 -11.25 -20.05
CA GLU A 542 -2.29 -11.57 -19.07
C GLU A 542 -2.56 -10.84 -17.75
N TRP A 543 -3.74 -11.07 -17.19
CA TRP A 543 -4.15 -10.41 -15.94
C TRP A 543 -5.06 -11.27 -15.06
N ALA A 544 -4.94 -11.07 -13.74
CA ALA A 544 -5.78 -11.67 -12.71
C ALA A 544 -5.91 -10.67 -11.54
N ALA A 545 -6.95 -10.81 -10.71
CA ALA A 545 -7.18 -9.91 -9.57
C ALA A 545 -5.99 -9.85 -8.58
N ALA A 546 -5.24 -10.95 -8.44
CA ALA A 546 -4.03 -11.00 -7.63
C ALA A 546 -2.90 -10.05 -8.10
N LEU A 547 -2.96 -9.55 -9.35
CA LEU A 547 -1.99 -8.58 -9.88
C LEU A 547 -2.32 -7.13 -9.52
N ILE A 548 -3.42 -6.86 -8.81
CA ILE A 548 -3.70 -5.50 -8.34
C ILE A 548 -2.60 -5.08 -7.37
N GLY A 549 -2.12 -3.84 -7.51
CA GLY A 549 -0.90 -3.37 -6.86
C GLY A 549 0.32 -3.43 -7.79
N CYS A 550 0.31 -4.35 -8.75
CA CYS A 550 1.33 -4.46 -9.80
C CYS A 550 0.86 -3.87 -11.14
N LEU A 551 -0.33 -4.29 -11.59
CA LEU A 551 -0.98 -3.80 -12.79
C LEU A 551 -2.49 -3.68 -12.52
N PRO A 552 -3.05 -2.46 -12.41
CA PRO A 552 -2.34 -1.19 -12.26
C PRO A 552 -1.46 -1.13 -11.00
N SER A 553 -0.39 -0.34 -11.06
CA SER A 553 0.61 -0.25 -10.00
C SER A 553 0.17 0.66 -8.85
N LEU A 554 0.28 0.19 -7.61
CA LEU A 554 0.09 0.99 -6.39
C LEU A 554 1.41 1.31 -5.68
N SER A 555 2.55 0.96 -6.30
CA SER A 555 3.88 1.14 -5.72
C SER A 555 4.51 2.52 -6.02
N GLY A 556 3.69 3.53 -6.35
CA GLY A 556 4.15 4.88 -6.66
C GLY A 556 5.07 4.99 -7.88
N ILE A 557 4.95 4.05 -8.81
CA ILE A 557 5.69 3.92 -10.07
C ILE A 557 4.74 3.34 -11.12
N ARG A 558 4.93 3.64 -12.41
CA ARG A 558 4.15 3.04 -13.49
C ARG A 558 4.35 1.53 -13.59
N ALA A 559 3.31 0.79 -14.00
CA ALA A 559 3.37 -0.66 -14.09
C ALA A 559 4.45 -1.15 -15.08
N ASP A 560 4.56 -0.49 -16.23
CA ASP A 560 5.55 -0.78 -17.27
C ASP A 560 6.99 -0.34 -16.93
N GLU A 561 7.16 0.45 -15.87
CA GLU A 561 8.47 0.89 -15.36
C GLU A 561 8.94 0.10 -14.13
N GLN A 562 8.08 -0.74 -13.54
CA GLN A 562 8.49 -1.66 -12.48
C GLN A 562 9.65 -2.53 -12.93
N ARG A 563 10.65 -2.69 -12.08
CA ARG A 563 11.94 -3.26 -12.46
C ARG A 563 11.78 -4.67 -13.02
N LEU A 564 12.47 -4.97 -14.12
CA LEU A 564 12.50 -6.34 -14.65
C LEU A 564 13.25 -7.25 -13.69
N HIS A 565 12.74 -8.46 -13.48
CA HIS A 565 13.34 -9.41 -12.53
C HIS A 565 14.79 -9.75 -12.89
N ASN A 566 15.07 -9.91 -14.19
CA ASN A 566 16.43 -10.18 -14.68
C ASN A 566 17.43 -9.07 -14.36
N GLU A 567 17.02 -7.81 -14.31
CA GLU A 567 17.90 -6.68 -13.97
C GLU A 567 18.27 -6.68 -12.50
N SER A 568 17.33 -7.02 -11.61
CA SER A 568 17.58 -7.20 -10.18
C SER A 568 18.56 -8.34 -9.92
N LEU A 569 18.37 -9.49 -10.59
CA LEU A 569 19.29 -10.62 -10.49
C LEU A 569 20.69 -10.27 -11.04
N ALA A 570 20.76 -9.55 -12.17
CA ALA A 570 22.02 -9.12 -12.77
C ALA A 570 22.79 -8.13 -11.88
N GLU A 571 22.07 -7.28 -11.14
CA GLU A 571 22.66 -6.37 -10.14
C GLU A 571 23.35 -7.16 -9.02
N VAL A 572 22.67 -8.16 -8.44
CA VAL A 572 23.26 -9.05 -7.41
C VAL A 572 24.44 -9.84 -7.97
N ALA A 573 24.32 -10.39 -9.18
CA ALA A 573 25.42 -11.13 -9.81
C ALA A 573 26.66 -10.25 -10.08
N THR A 574 26.44 -8.99 -10.46
CA THR A 574 27.52 -8.02 -10.65
C THR A 574 28.23 -7.73 -9.35
N TRP A 575 27.48 -7.56 -8.25
CA TRP A 575 28.06 -7.36 -6.92
C TRP A 575 28.85 -8.59 -6.45
N LEU A 576 28.33 -9.81 -6.64
CA LEU A 576 29.02 -11.05 -6.29
C LEU A 576 30.35 -11.25 -7.04
N ALA A 577 30.42 -10.80 -8.30
CA ALA A 577 31.65 -10.90 -9.09
C ALA A 577 32.83 -10.09 -8.50
N SER A 578 32.55 -9.01 -7.75
CA SER A 578 33.57 -8.27 -6.99
C SER A 578 33.74 -8.74 -5.54
N HIS A 579 32.90 -9.65 -5.07
CA HIS A 579 32.85 -10.16 -3.70
C HIS A 579 32.90 -11.70 -3.68
N PRO A 580 33.98 -12.34 -4.17
CA PRO A 580 34.07 -13.81 -4.31
C PRO A 580 34.10 -14.58 -2.98
N SER A 581 34.24 -13.86 -1.86
CA SER A 581 34.24 -14.41 -0.49
C SER A 581 32.93 -14.17 0.25
N ASP A 582 31.88 -13.72 -0.44
CA ASP A 582 30.56 -13.49 0.13
C ASP A 582 29.52 -14.44 -0.48
N LEU A 583 28.41 -14.57 0.22
CA LEU A 583 27.24 -15.36 -0.17
C LEU A 583 25.96 -14.56 0.05
N VAL A 584 24.96 -14.72 -0.81
CA VAL A 584 23.64 -14.10 -0.69
C VAL A 584 22.56 -15.19 -0.68
N VAL A 585 21.63 -15.09 0.27
CA VAL A 585 20.36 -15.82 0.23
C VAL A 585 19.35 -14.92 -0.46
N ILE A 586 18.72 -15.41 -1.52
CA ILE A 586 17.65 -14.70 -2.22
C ILE A 586 16.36 -15.46 -1.95
N TYR A 587 15.50 -14.89 -1.12
CA TYR A 587 14.10 -15.28 -1.03
C TYR A 587 13.33 -14.66 -2.19
N THR A 588 12.52 -15.45 -2.87
CA THR A 588 11.66 -15.01 -3.97
C THR A 588 10.24 -15.44 -3.67
N GLU A 589 9.37 -14.45 -3.47
CA GLU A 589 7.94 -14.68 -3.46
C GLU A 589 7.44 -14.74 -4.91
N ILE A 590 6.93 -15.90 -5.34
CA ILE A 590 6.50 -16.12 -6.72
C ILE A 590 4.98 -15.96 -6.77
N GLY A 591 4.51 -14.97 -7.54
CA GLY A 591 3.09 -14.77 -7.78
C GLY A 591 2.42 -15.97 -8.45
N ASP A 592 1.20 -16.30 -8.03
CA ASP A 592 0.41 -17.41 -8.58
C ASP A 592 0.22 -17.30 -10.11
N GLU A 593 0.22 -16.08 -10.63
CA GLU A 593 0.06 -15.80 -12.04
C GLU A 593 1.27 -16.22 -12.88
N VAL A 594 2.47 -16.33 -12.29
CA VAL A 594 3.66 -16.85 -12.98
C VAL A 594 3.40 -18.28 -13.43
N SER A 595 2.78 -19.11 -12.59
CA SER A 595 2.38 -20.48 -12.96
C SER A 595 1.17 -20.46 -13.90
N THR A 596 0.17 -19.63 -13.60
CA THR A 596 -1.06 -19.50 -14.42
C THR A 596 -0.77 -19.17 -15.87
N PHE A 597 0.21 -18.29 -16.12
CA PHE A 597 0.65 -17.88 -17.45
C PHE A 597 1.83 -18.71 -17.99
N SER A 598 2.15 -19.85 -17.34
CA SER A 598 3.16 -20.82 -17.77
C SER A 598 4.58 -20.24 -17.89
N GLN A 599 4.98 -19.38 -16.94
CA GLN A 599 6.26 -18.67 -16.93
C GLN A 599 7.27 -19.21 -15.92
N THR A 600 6.93 -20.27 -15.19
CA THR A 600 7.85 -20.91 -14.24
C THR A 600 9.17 -21.36 -14.90
N ASP A 601 9.11 -22.00 -16.07
CA ASP A 601 10.31 -22.44 -16.78
C ASP A 601 11.20 -21.25 -17.20
N ALA A 602 10.59 -20.16 -17.66
CA ALA A 602 11.30 -18.94 -18.04
C ALA A 602 11.98 -18.29 -16.82
N LEU A 603 11.32 -18.27 -15.67
CA LEU A 603 11.88 -17.79 -14.41
C LEU A 603 13.10 -18.61 -13.98
N LEU A 604 13.02 -19.95 -14.01
CA LEU A 604 14.14 -20.84 -13.67
C LEU A 604 15.31 -20.72 -14.68
N GLU A 605 15.01 -20.49 -15.96
CA GLU A 605 16.04 -20.22 -16.95
C GLU A 605 16.83 -18.93 -16.61
N LEU A 606 16.17 -17.88 -16.11
CA LEU A 606 16.86 -16.65 -15.68
C LEU A 606 17.86 -16.91 -14.56
N TYR A 607 17.47 -17.62 -13.50
CA TYR A 607 18.37 -17.95 -12.40
C TYR A 607 19.57 -18.77 -12.86
N THR A 608 19.33 -19.77 -13.71
CA THR A 608 20.38 -20.60 -14.31
C THR A 608 21.35 -19.75 -15.13
N ALA A 609 20.82 -18.88 -15.98
CA ALA A 609 21.61 -18.08 -16.90
C ALA A 609 22.48 -17.04 -16.18
N ILE A 610 21.98 -16.49 -15.08
CA ILE A 610 22.63 -15.40 -14.34
C ILE A 610 23.65 -15.95 -13.33
N PHE A 611 23.26 -16.92 -12.50
CA PHE A 611 24.10 -17.40 -11.41
C PHE A 611 24.89 -18.67 -11.75
N GLY A 612 24.37 -19.54 -12.62
CA GLY A 612 25.04 -20.77 -13.05
C GLY A 612 25.60 -21.58 -11.89
N ASP A 613 26.92 -21.80 -11.90
CA ASP A 613 27.62 -22.62 -10.90
C ASP A 613 27.64 -22.02 -9.49
N LEU A 614 27.32 -20.72 -9.33
CA LEU A 614 27.24 -20.05 -8.02
C LEU A 614 26.08 -20.56 -7.16
N LEU A 615 25.06 -21.18 -7.77
CA LEU A 615 23.87 -21.67 -7.08
C LEU A 615 24.19 -22.90 -6.23
N PHE A 616 23.80 -22.86 -4.95
CA PHE A 616 23.63 -24.04 -4.11
C PHE A 616 22.18 -24.50 -4.19
N SER A 617 21.95 -25.63 -4.86
CA SER A 617 20.62 -26.16 -5.19
C SER A 617 20.19 -27.30 -4.25
N PRO A 618 18.91 -27.73 -4.28
CA PRO A 618 18.47 -28.95 -3.60
C PRO A 618 19.29 -30.19 -3.94
N SER A 619 19.74 -30.33 -5.19
CA SER A 619 20.60 -31.44 -5.62
C SER A 619 22.01 -31.40 -4.99
N ASP A 620 22.54 -30.20 -4.74
CA ASP A 620 23.81 -30.02 -4.02
C ASP A 620 23.65 -30.41 -2.54
N LEU A 621 22.52 -30.04 -1.91
CA LEU A 621 22.22 -30.44 -0.54
C LEU A 621 22.09 -31.96 -0.40
N GLU A 622 21.38 -32.63 -1.32
CA GLU A 622 21.31 -34.10 -1.35
C GLU A 622 22.70 -34.73 -1.48
N SER A 623 23.54 -34.18 -2.35
CA SER A 623 24.92 -34.62 -2.55
C SER A 623 25.80 -34.42 -1.30
N ALA A 624 25.50 -33.39 -0.50
CA ALA A 624 26.13 -33.12 0.79
C ALA A 624 25.56 -33.96 1.95
N GLY A 625 24.57 -34.83 1.70
CA GLY A 625 24.00 -35.73 2.69
C GLY A 625 22.62 -35.32 3.23
N GLY A 626 22.02 -34.24 2.70
CA GLY A 626 20.65 -33.82 3.00
C GLY A 626 20.46 -33.10 4.33
N ASP A 627 21.53 -32.65 4.99
CA ASP A 627 21.47 -31.97 6.29
C ASP A 627 22.21 -30.63 6.22
N TRP A 628 21.47 -29.54 6.44
CA TRP A 628 22.01 -28.18 6.51
C TRP A 628 23.04 -28.00 7.62
N ASN A 629 23.06 -28.87 8.63
CA ASN A 629 24.05 -28.82 9.71
C ASN A 629 25.38 -29.50 9.34
N GLY A 630 25.48 -30.09 8.15
CA GLY A 630 26.67 -30.82 7.69
C GLY A 630 27.82 -29.93 7.21
N PHE A 631 27.58 -28.63 7.01
CA PHE A 631 28.54 -27.68 6.46
C PHE A 631 28.24 -26.25 6.94
N THR A 632 29.25 -25.38 6.91
CA THR A 632 29.09 -23.95 7.22
C THR A 632 28.86 -23.12 5.95
N LEU A 633 28.52 -21.83 6.11
CA LEU A 633 28.45 -20.93 4.95
C LEU A 633 29.85 -20.71 4.33
N ASP A 634 30.91 -20.67 5.13
CA ASP A 634 32.29 -20.65 4.63
C ASP A 634 32.62 -21.88 3.78
N ASP A 635 32.12 -23.06 4.16
CA ASP A 635 32.30 -24.28 3.35
C ASP A 635 31.65 -24.12 1.97
N LEU A 636 30.46 -23.50 1.89
CA LEU A 636 29.80 -23.21 0.61
C LEU A 636 30.59 -22.22 -0.24
N ILE A 637 31.00 -21.10 0.35
CA ILE A 637 31.80 -20.08 -0.34
C ILE A 637 33.10 -20.68 -0.87
N SER A 638 33.77 -21.53 -0.08
CA SER A 638 35.01 -22.21 -0.50
C SER A 638 34.83 -23.17 -1.67
N GLN A 639 33.60 -23.66 -1.88
CA GLN A 639 33.21 -24.50 -3.01
C GLN A 639 32.79 -23.68 -4.24
N GLY A 640 32.84 -22.35 -4.17
CA GLY A 640 32.38 -21.45 -5.22
C GLY A 640 30.86 -21.28 -5.25
N LYS A 641 30.16 -21.72 -4.21
CA LYS A 641 28.72 -21.52 -4.05
C LYS A 641 28.48 -20.22 -3.31
N GLN A 642 27.83 -19.27 -3.96
CA GLN A 642 27.60 -17.91 -3.44
C GLN A 642 26.13 -17.53 -3.38
N VAL A 643 25.22 -18.33 -3.94
CA VAL A 643 23.79 -18.00 -3.98
C VAL A 643 22.96 -19.18 -3.50
N VAL A 644 22.10 -18.93 -2.52
CA VAL A 644 21.05 -19.86 -2.09
C VAL A 644 19.71 -19.25 -2.49
N LEU A 645 18.93 -19.97 -3.30
CA LEU A 645 17.59 -19.53 -3.69
C LEU A 645 16.55 -20.16 -2.78
N VAL A 646 15.67 -19.34 -2.23
CA VAL A 646 14.54 -19.73 -1.38
C VAL A 646 13.27 -19.22 -2.04
N ALA A 647 12.20 -20.00 -2.03
CA ALA A 647 10.95 -19.62 -2.69
C ALA A 647 9.71 -19.93 -1.84
N THR A 648 8.65 -19.20 -2.14
CA THR A 648 7.24 -19.54 -1.87
C THR A 648 6.49 -19.48 -3.22
N PRO A 649 5.43 -20.29 -3.42
CA PRO A 649 4.79 -21.18 -2.44
C PRO A 649 5.40 -22.59 -2.34
N GLU A 650 6.28 -23.01 -3.26
CA GLU A 650 6.81 -24.38 -3.28
C GLU A 650 8.28 -24.48 -3.75
N ALA A 651 8.91 -25.64 -3.49
CA ALA A 651 10.27 -25.94 -3.92
C ALA A 651 10.30 -26.32 -5.40
N ASN A 652 11.47 -26.17 -6.02
CA ASN A 652 11.74 -26.66 -7.37
C ASN A 652 13.19 -27.16 -7.47
N ASP A 653 13.65 -27.51 -8.67
CA ASP A 653 14.99 -28.08 -8.88
C ASP A 653 16.14 -27.11 -8.52
N GLN A 654 15.86 -25.81 -8.36
CA GLN A 654 16.85 -24.77 -8.07
C GLN A 654 16.65 -24.07 -6.73
N MET A 655 15.42 -23.98 -6.26
CA MET A 655 15.02 -23.16 -5.10
C MET A 655 14.44 -24.04 -3.99
N PHE A 656 14.84 -23.75 -2.76
CA PHE A 656 14.31 -24.41 -1.57
C PHE A 656 12.98 -23.78 -1.15
N TYR A 657 12.01 -24.59 -0.73
CA TYR A 657 10.78 -24.05 -0.15
C TYR A 657 11.06 -23.45 1.23
N MET A 658 10.72 -22.17 1.42
CA MET A 658 10.99 -21.42 2.66
C MET A 658 10.64 -22.20 3.94
N ARG A 659 9.45 -22.80 3.99
CA ARG A 659 8.93 -23.49 5.19
C ARG A 659 9.65 -24.81 5.51
N GLU A 660 10.45 -25.33 4.58
CA GLU A 660 11.20 -26.59 4.72
C GLU A 660 12.72 -26.38 4.89
N LEU A 661 13.21 -25.13 4.92
CA LEU A 661 14.60 -24.88 5.27
C LEU A 661 14.88 -25.31 6.71
N CYS A 662 16.08 -25.87 6.92
CA CYS A 662 16.56 -26.22 8.25
C CYS A 662 15.56 -27.10 9.03
N SER A 663 15.15 -26.70 10.24
CA SER A 663 14.10 -27.40 11.02
C SER A 663 12.72 -26.77 10.85
N GLY A 664 12.59 -25.74 10.03
CA GLY A 664 11.36 -24.96 9.81
C GLY A 664 11.62 -23.47 9.71
N TRP A 665 10.53 -22.71 9.52
CA TRP A 665 10.53 -21.27 9.36
C TRP A 665 9.42 -20.59 10.17
N ALA A 666 9.74 -19.47 10.82
CA ALA A 666 8.79 -18.60 11.49
C ALA A 666 9.06 -17.12 11.15
N ASP A 667 7.98 -16.35 11.02
CA ASP A 667 8.03 -14.89 10.84
C ASP A 667 7.54 -14.21 12.14
N VAL A 668 8.20 -13.12 12.52
CA VAL A 668 7.85 -12.26 13.67
C VAL A 668 7.90 -10.78 13.24
N PRO A 669 7.22 -9.84 13.91
CA PRO A 669 6.27 -9.99 15.02
C PRO A 669 5.07 -10.89 14.67
N SER A 670 4.44 -11.48 15.71
CA SER A 670 3.22 -12.26 15.56
C SER A 670 2.16 -11.79 16.56
N SER A 671 0.91 -12.20 16.35
CA SER A 671 -0.22 -11.85 17.22
C SER A 671 -0.28 -12.65 18.53
N THR A 672 0.71 -13.53 18.81
CA THR A 672 0.68 -14.43 19.96
C THR A 672 1.93 -14.33 20.83
N THR A 673 1.72 -14.24 22.15
CA THR A 673 2.81 -14.34 23.12
C THR A 673 3.16 -15.80 23.41
N GLY A 674 4.44 -16.03 23.70
CA GLY A 674 4.99 -17.34 23.99
C GLY A 674 5.11 -17.69 25.47
N SER A 675 5.63 -18.90 25.74
CA SER A 675 6.05 -19.29 27.09
C SER A 675 7.31 -18.53 27.54
N SER A 676 7.60 -18.53 28.84
CA SER A 676 8.85 -17.96 29.36
C SER A 676 10.08 -18.52 28.64
N GLY A 677 10.94 -17.66 28.10
CA GLY A 677 12.15 -18.05 27.36
C GLY A 677 11.97 -18.20 25.85
N THR A 678 10.78 -17.89 25.31
CA THR A 678 10.54 -17.74 23.86
C THR A 678 10.35 -16.27 23.50
N PHE A 679 10.47 -15.93 22.22
CA PHE A 679 10.22 -14.60 21.66
C PHE A 679 9.17 -14.72 20.54
N PHE A 680 8.01 -14.11 20.72
CA PHE A 680 6.78 -14.32 19.92
C PHE A 680 6.34 -15.79 19.80
N GLY A 681 6.61 -16.60 20.85
CA GLY A 681 6.31 -18.04 20.83
C GLY A 681 7.44 -18.91 20.29
N GLU A 682 8.46 -18.32 19.67
CA GLU A 682 9.53 -19.04 19.01
C GLU A 682 10.77 -19.22 19.89
N THR A 683 11.43 -20.36 19.75
CA THR A 683 12.71 -20.65 20.42
C THR A 683 13.86 -20.24 19.51
N MET A 684 14.56 -19.17 19.90
CA MET A 684 15.72 -18.65 19.16
C MET A 684 16.89 -19.64 19.22
N ASN A 685 17.72 -19.67 18.16
CA ASN A 685 18.86 -20.58 18.04
C ASN A 685 18.47 -22.08 18.16
N GLY A 686 17.23 -22.43 17.80
CA GLY A 686 16.68 -23.79 17.86
C GLY A 686 16.89 -24.62 16.59
N GLY A 687 17.48 -24.05 15.54
CA GLY A 687 17.60 -24.65 14.20
C GLY A 687 16.40 -24.38 13.29
N THR A 688 15.35 -23.76 13.80
CA THR A 688 14.30 -23.09 13.00
C THR A 688 14.82 -21.71 12.60
N LEU A 689 14.64 -21.33 11.34
CA LEU A 689 14.93 -19.97 10.89
C LEU A 689 13.82 -19.03 11.31
N VAL A 690 14.17 -17.98 12.04
CA VAL A 690 13.24 -16.90 12.41
C VAL A 690 13.58 -15.63 11.65
N ARG A 691 12.61 -15.09 10.90
CA ARG A 691 12.72 -13.79 10.22
C ARG A 691 11.89 -12.74 10.95
N ALA A 692 12.49 -11.58 11.21
CA ALA A 692 11.78 -10.41 11.71
C ALA A 692 11.56 -9.41 10.57
N PHE A 693 10.30 -9.11 10.25
CA PHE A 693 9.96 -8.05 9.31
C PHE A 693 8.61 -7.42 9.68
N LYS A 694 8.40 -6.18 9.23
CA LYS A 694 7.11 -5.51 9.26
C LYS A 694 7.10 -4.51 8.12
N SER A 695 6.10 -4.63 7.23
CA SER A 695 5.96 -3.72 6.11
C SER A 695 5.75 -2.28 6.59
N ALA A 696 6.48 -1.36 5.97
CA ALA A 696 6.36 0.08 6.16
C ALA A 696 5.49 0.74 5.07
N LEU A 697 4.84 -0.05 4.21
CA LEU A 697 3.92 0.48 3.21
C LEU A 697 2.71 1.13 3.88
N HIS A 698 2.38 2.32 3.41
CA HIS A 698 1.39 3.19 4.02
C HIS A 698 0.59 3.97 2.96
N TYR A 699 -0.73 3.91 3.07
CA TYR A 699 -1.68 4.48 2.11
C TYR A 699 -2.62 5.46 2.83
N ALA A 700 -2.29 6.74 2.82
CA ALA A 700 -2.97 7.77 3.60
C ALA A 700 -2.98 7.41 5.09
N THR A 701 -4.09 6.95 5.66
CA THR A 701 -4.21 6.52 7.07
C THR A 701 -4.24 5.00 7.25
N LEU A 702 -3.95 4.23 6.20
CA LEU A 702 -4.03 2.78 6.20
C LEU A 702 -2.64 2.17 6.08
N THR A 703 -2.29 1.29 7.04
CA THR A 703 -1.15 0.39 6.89
C THR A 703 -1.52 -0.77 5.98
N GLU A 704 -0.54 -1.41 5.35
CA GLU A 704 -0.79 -2.62 4.56
C GLU A 704 -1.50 -3.72 5.38
N SER A 705 -1.09 -3.93 6.63
CA SER A 705 -1.74 -4.92 7.51
C SER A 705 -3.22 -4.60 7.80
N ALA A 706 -3.59 -3.32 7.80
CA ALA A 706 -4.98 -2.89 7.95
C ALA A 706 -5.81 -3.17 6.67
N LEU A 707 -5.18 -3.14 5.49
CA LEU A 707 -5.83 -3.50 4.22
C LEU A 707 -6.12 -5.00 4.13
N GLY A 708 -5.21 -5.85 4.62
CA GLY A 708 -5.38 -7.32 4.65
C GLY A 708 -6.28 -7.86 5.78
N GLY A 709 -6.86 -6.99 6.62
CA GLY A 709 -7.71 -7.41 7.74
C GLY A 709 -6.97 -8.16 8.86
N GLY A 710 -5.65 -7.94 8.98
CA GLY A 710 -4.80 -8.61 9.97
C GLY A 710 -5.17 -8.29 11.42
N THR A 711 -4.88 -9.21 12.33
CA THR A 711 -4.94 -8.93 13.77
C THR A 711 -3.76 -8.07 14.21
N ALA A 712 -3.95 -7.20 15.19
CA ALA A 712 -2.86 -6.46 15.81
C ALA A 712 -1.80 -7.42 16.38
N ASP A 713 -0.54 -7.15 16.09
CA ASP A 713 0.59 -7.90 16.62
C ASP A 713 0.76 -7.64 18.12
N VAL A 714 1.49 -8.52 18.79
CA VAL A 714 1.97 -8.21 20.14
C VAL A 714 2.92 -7.01 20.05
N ASP A 715 2.62 -5.97 20.84
CA ASP A 715 3.44 -4.77 20.93
C ASP A 715 3.79 -4.44 22.38
N THR A 716 4.96 -4.89 22.81
CA THR A 716 5.51 -4.66 24.15
C THR A 716 6.99 -4.28 24.07
N ALA A 717 7.54 -3.70 25.13
CA ALA A 717 8.98 -3.37 25.17
C ALA A 717 9.91 -4.59 24.97
N SER A 718 9.45 -5.79 25.31
CA SER A 718 10.20 -7.05 25.14
C SER A 718 9.89 -7.81 23.86
N GLU A 719 8.74 -7.53 23.24
CA GLU A 719 8.25 -8.15 22.00
C GLU A 719 7.54 -7.03 21.21
N PRO A 720 8.31 -6.15 20.55
CA PRO A 720 7.76 -4.96 19.88
C PRO A 720 7.11 -5.30 18.54
N GLY A 721 5.97 -4.67 18.22
CA GLY A 721 5.17 -4.96 17.01
C GLY A 721 5.71 -4.34 15.72
N ASN A 722 6.76 -3.51 15.81
CA ASN A 722 7.41 -2.85 14.68
C ASN A 722 8.86 -3.33 14.55
N VAL A 723 9.41 -3.33 13.33
CA VAL A 723 10.81 -3.68 13.04
C VAL A 723 11.52 -2.46 12.47
N ASN A 724 12.05 -1.61 13.35
CA ASN A 724 12.75 -0.36 12.99
C ASN A 724 13.95 -0.14 13.93
N ALA A 725 14.73 0.91 13.71
CA ALA A 725 15.95 1.16 14.49
C ALA A 725 15.75 1.18 16.01
N SER A 726 14.59 1.64 16.49
CA SER A 726 14.30 1.70 17.94
C SER A 726 13.97 0.33 18.54
N SER A 727 13.42 -0.59 17.76
CA SER A 727 12.97 -1.91 18.22
C SER A 727 13.93 -3.04 17.86
N LEU A 728 14.74 -2.89 16.80
CA LEU A 728 15.74 -3.86 16.35
C LEU A 728 16.64 -4.40 17.47
N PRO A 729 17.10 -3.61 18.46
CA PRO A 729 17.89 -4.15 19.57
C PRO A 729 17.19 -5.26 20.37
N ALA A 730 15.85 -5.25 20.46
CA ALA A 730 15.10 -6.33 21.11
C ALA A 730 15.19 -7.64 20.31
N PHE A 731 15.06 -7.58 18.99
CA PHE A 731 15.18 -8.75 18.10
C PHE A 731 16.62 -9.28 18.03
N VAL A 732 17.61 -8.38 17.99
CA VAL A 732 19.03 -8.72 18.06
C VAL A 732 19.34 -9.45 19.37
N ASN A 733 18.89 -8.91 20.50
CA ASN A 733 19.10 -9.53 21.81
C ASN A 733 18.37 -10.87 21.97
N ALA A 734 17.26 -11.07 21.27
CA ALA A 734 16.59 -12.36 21.23
C ALA A 734 17.40 -13.40 20.44
N GLY A 735 18.23 -12.98 19.47
CA GLY A 735 18.96 -13.88 18.58
C GLY A 735 18.15 -14.31 17.37
N VAL A 736 17.35 -13.40 16.82
CA VAL A 736 16.61 -13.63 15.56
C VAL A 736 17.59 -13.83 14.41
N ASN A 737 17.38 -14.87 13.60
CA ASN A 737 18.30 -15.23 12.51
C ASN A 737 18.34 -14.17 11.41
N ILE A 738 17.18 -13.73 10.93
CA ILE A 738 17.07 -12.89 9.73
C ILE A 738 16.36 -11.60 10.11
N LEU A 739 17.10 -10.50 10.24
CA LEU A 739 16.54 -9.19 10.59
C LEU A 739 16.28 -8.39 9.32
N ALA A 740 15.03 -8.37 8.86
CA ALA A 740 14.61 -7.84 7.56
C ALA A 740 13.70 -6.61 7.69
N PRO A 741 14.19 -5.47 8.22
CA PRO A 741 13.41 -4.24 8.27
C PRO A 741 13.12 -3.69 6.86
N ASP A 742 12.03 -2.92 6.79
CA ASP A 742 11.85 -1.93 5.73
C ASP A 742 12.61 -0.64 6.07
N GLY A 743 13.05 0.08 5.05
CA GLY A 743 13.75 1.36 5.21
C GLY A 743 15.17 1.22 5.75
N LEU A 744 15.94 0.25 5.24
CA LEU A 744 17.34 0.07 5.62
C LEU A 744 18.16 1.34 5.41
N ASP A 745 18.94 1.71 6.42
CA ASP A 745 19.76 2.91 6.49
C ASP A 745 20.87 2.76 7.57
N GLY A 746 21.61 3.83 7.85
CA GLY A 746 22.71 3.80 8.83
C GLY A 746 22.23 3.57 10.26
N THR A 747 21.09 4.13 10.64
CA THR A 747 20.53 4.01 11.99
C THR A 747 20.04 2.58 12.27
N THR A 748 19.35 1.96 11.32
CA THR A 748 18.92 0.56 11.39
C THR A 748 20.11 -0.40 11.42
N MET A 749 21.13 -0.19 10.57
CA MET A 749 22.35 -1.00 10.60
C MET A 749 23.11 -0.88 11.93
N ALA A 750 23.21 0.32 12.51
CA ALA A 750 23.82 0.53 13.83
C ALA A 750 23.07 -0.22 14.94
N ALA A 751 21.73 -0.24 14.86
CA ALA A 751 20.87 -0.95 15.81
C ALA A 751 21.04 -2.49 15.75
N MET A 752 21.52 -3.03 14.63
CA MET A 752 21.82 -4.47 14.46
C MET A 752 23.21 -4.87 14.95
N VAL A 753 24.07 -3.92 15.30
CA VAL A 753 25.37 -4.25 15.90
C VAL A 753 25.11 -4.78 17.31
N TRP A 754 25.64 -5.95 17.65
CA TRP A 754 25.58 -6.53 19.01
C TRP A 754 26.97 -6.64 19.66
N SER A 755 28.03 -6.58 18.86
CA SER A 755 29.42 -6.83 19.30
C SER A 755 30.10 -5.56 19.83
N TRP A 756 30.78 -4.81 18.95
CA TRP A 756 31.63 -3.69 19.30
C TRP A 756 30.84 -2.46 19.77
N ALA A 757 31.45 -1.72 20.70
CA ALA A 757 31.06 -0.34 20.98
C ALA A 757 31.51 0.58 19.84
N GLU A 758 30.95 1.79 19.81
CA GLU A 758 31.31 2.83 18.84
C GLU A 758 32.84 3.06 18.82
N ASP A 759 33.41 3.09 17.62
CA ASP A 759 34.86 3.21 17.32
C ASP A 759 35.80 2.15 17.91
N GLU A 760 35.29 1.13 18.63
CA GLU A 760 36.10 0.05 19.20
C GLU A 760 36.32 -1.11 18.20
N PRO A 761 37.46 -1.82 18.29
CA PRO A 761 38.63 -1.52 19.11
C PRO A 761 39.46 -0.36 18.56
N ASP A 762 40.05 0.43 19.45
CA ASP A 762 41.16 1.33 19.10
C ASP A 762 42.41 0.51 18.74
N MET A 763 42.68 0.37 17.45
CA MET A 763 43.78 -0.45 16.92
C MET A 763 45.18 0.10 17.26
N ASP A 764 45.31 1.36 17.70
CA ASP A 764 46.59 1.91 18.12
C ASP A 764 46.98 1.47 19.54
N THR A 765 45.99 1.09 20.37
CA THR A 765 46.22 0.83 21.80
C THR A 765 45.73 -0.53 22.28
N ALA A 766 44.74 -1.15 21.61
CA ALA A 766 44.15 -2.41 22.01
C ALA A 766 45.09 -3.60 21.74
N THR A 767 45.25 -4.47 22.74
CA THR A 767 45.95 -5.75 22.62
C THR A 767 45.12 -6.95 23.11
N ALA A 768 43.97 -6.68 23.71
CA ALA A 768 43.00 -7.66 24.19
C ALA A 768 41.59 -7.07 24.08
N VAL A 769 40.57 -7.91 24.24
CA VAL A 769 39.15 -7.53 24.13
C VAL A 769 38.42 -7.89 25.41
N GLN A 770 37.48 -7.03 25.82
CA GLN A 770 36.58 -7.31 26.93
C GLN A 770 35.12 -7.01 26.58
N LEU A 771 34.19 -7.78 27.13
CA LEU A 771 32.77 -7.45 27.22
C LEU A 771 32.53 -6.59 28.46
N SER A 772 31.71 -5.54 28.32
CA SER A 772 31.25 -4.68 29.40
C SER A 772 29.84 -5.05 29.87
N ALA A 773 29.65 -5.23 31.19
CA ALA A 773 28.33 -5.49 31.76
C ALA A 773 27.37 -4.29 31.69
N ALA A 774 27.91 -3.08 31.53
CA ALA A 774 27.13 -1.84 31.60
C ALA A 774 26.24 -1.63 30.38
N ASP A 775 26.72 -2.05 29.21
CA ASP A 775 26.09 -1.82 27.90
C ASP A 775 26.07 -3.06 27.01
N GLY A 776 26.73 -4.15 27.41
CA GLY A 776 26.78 -5.39 26.64
C GLY A 776 27.68 -5.34 25.41
N ARG A 777 28.54 -4.33 25.29
CA ARG A 777 29.41 -4.10 24.13
C ARG A 777 30.86 -4.51 24.38
N TRP A 778 31.57 -4.71 23.29
CA TRP A 778 32.97 -5.12 23.28
C TRP A 778 33.87 -3.90 23.15
N TYR A 779 34.93 -3.89 23.95
CA TYR A 779 35.92 -2.81 24.02
C TYR A 779 37.33 -3.36 23.82
N GLY A 780 38.14 -2.64 23.05
CA GLY A 780 39.58 -2.87 22.98
C GLY A 780 40.26 -2.40 24.26
N VAL A 781 41.17 -3.20 24.82
CA VAL A 781 41.94 -2.82 26.01
C VAL A 781 43.42 -3.10 25.84
N ALA A 782 44.25 -2.25 26.43
CA ALA A 782 45.71 -2.33 26.32
C ALA A 782 46.34 -3.58 26.97
N ALA A 783 45.60 -4.29 27.83
CA ALA A 783 46.02 -5.55 28.42
C ALA A 783 44.80 -6.37 28.89
N SER A 784 44.85 -7.69 28.75
CA SER A 784 43.80 -8.58 29.24
C SER A 784 43.57 -8.48 30.75
N SER A 785 44.60 -8.11 31.52
CA SER A 785 44.49 -7.86 32.97
C SER A 785 43.57 -6.71 33.37
N SER A 786 43.11 -5.90 32.40
CA SER A 786 42.11 -4.86 32.63
C SER A 786 40.70 -5.41 32.84
N ALA A 787 40.44 -6.64 32.36
CA ALA A 787 39.17 -7.32 32.60
C ALA A 787 39.12 -7.91 34.03
N THR A 788 37.92 -7.92 34.61
CA THR A 788 37.69 -8.44 35.97
C THR A 788 37.63 -9.98 35.98
N TYR A 789 37.07 -10.54 34.91
CA TYR A 789 36.83 -11.97 34.72
C TYR A 789 37.39 -12.44 33.37
N VAL A 790 37.53 -13.75 33.23
CA VAL A 790 37.73 -14.45 31.95
C VAL A 790 36.42 -15.14 31.57
N ALA A 791 35.94 -14.93 30.34
CA ALA A 791 34.76 -15.60 29.82
C ALA A 791 35.08 -17.03 29.41
N CYS A 792 34.37 -18.00 29.99
CA CYS A 792 34.52 -19.42 29.72
C CYS A 792 33.24 -19.96 29.07
N VAL A 793 33.33 -20.40 27.80
CA VAL A 793 32.22 -20.99 27.04
C VAL A 793 32.20 -22.51 27.20
N SER A 794 31.02 -23.09 27.33
CA SER A 794 30.86 -24.55 27.39
C SER A 794 31.17 -25.20 26.04
N SER A 795 31.91 -26.30 26.08
CA SER A 795 32.21 -27.12 24.89
C SER A 795 31.00 -27.87 24.31
N SER A 796 29.90 -27.98 25.07
CA SER A 796 28.69 -28.70 24.64
C SER A 796 27.50 -27.79 24.27
N ASN A 797 27.50 -26.54 24.74
CA ASN A 797 26.44 -25.58 24.45
C ASN A 797 26.99 -24.15 24.53
N ARG A 798 27.11 -23.47 23.39
CA ARG A 798 27.73 -22.13 23.33
C ARG A 798 26.90 -21.00 23.95
N THR A 799 25.64 -21.24 24.32
CA THR A 799 24.85 -20.30 25.14
C THR A 799 25.05 -20.50 26.64
N THR A 800 25.87 -21.46 27.06
CA THR A 800 26.21 -21.70 28.47
C THR A 800 27.60 -21.14 28.79
N TRP A 801 27.65 -20.16 29.67
CA TRP A 801 28.85 -19.43 30.05
C TRP A 801 29.12 -19.52 31.56
N GLU A 802 30.40 -19.55 31.90
CA GLU A 802 30.90 -19.39 33.27
C GLU A 802 31.96 -18.28 33.31
N LEU A 803 32.10 -17.65 34.47
CA LEU A 803 33.10 -16.62 34.72
C LEU A 803 34.10 -17.11 35.74
N VAL A 804 35.38 -16.91 35.45
CA VAL A 804 36.46 -17.13 36.42
C VAL A 804 37.23 -15.83 36.63
N SER A 805 37.78 -15.62 37.83
CA SER A 805 38.58 -14.43 38.11
C SER A 805 39.76 -14.31 37.16
N GLN A 806 40.17 -13.08 36.85
CA GLN A 806 41.27 -12.84 35.94
C GLN A 806 42.55 -13.60 36.33
N GLY A 807 43.11 -14.35 35.37
CA GLY A 807 44.29 -15.21 35.56
C GLY A 807 44.00 -16.63 36.04
N ALA A 808 42.74 -17.00 36.30
CA ALA A 808 42.32 -18.39 36.53
C ALA A 808 42.08 -19.13 35.20
N SER A 809 42.11 -20.47 35.25
CA SER A 809 41.77 -21.33 34.10
C SER A 809 40.29 -21.67 34.09
N CYS A 810 39.71 -21.85 32.90
CA CYS A 810 38.33 -22.30 32.77
C CYS A 810 38.13 -23.71 33.37
N PRO A 811 36.93 -24.00 33.93
CA PRO A 811 36.61 -25.31 34.47
C PRO A 811 36.60 -26.42 33.41
N ASP A 812 36.62 -27.68 33.86
CA ASP A 812 36.53 -28.84 32.97
C ASP A 812 35.25 -28.77 32.12
N GLY A 813 35.38 -28.96 30.80
CA GLY A 813 34.27 -28.85 29.84
C GLY A 813 34.02 -27.43 29.33
N TYR A 814 34.79 -26.43 29.79
CA TYR A 814 34.77 -25.06 29.32
C TYR A 814 36.12 -24.63 28.76
N ALA A 815 36.12 -23.63 27.88
CA ALA A 815 37.32 -23.00 27.33
C ALA A 815 37.15 -21.48 27.33
N THR A 816 38.26 -20.74 27.35
CA THR A 816 38.20 -19.30 27.08
C THR A 816 37.63 -19.09 25.69
N GLY A 817 36.72 -18.14 25.55
CA GLY A 817 36.01 -17.93 24.29
C GLY A 817 35.45 -16.53 24.14
N ALA A 818 34.89 -16.27 22.97
CA ALA A 818 34.11 -15.08 22.66
C ALA A 818 32.76 -15.51 22.05
N PRO A 819 31.69 -14.72 22.25
CA PRO A 819 30.44 -14.94 21.55
C PRO A 819 30.63 -14.91 20.03
N GLN A 820 29.96 -15.81 19.33
CA GLN A 820 29.90 -15.86 17.86
C GLN A 820 28.60 -15.30 17.29
N LEU A 821 27.56 -15.23 18.12
CA LEU A 821 26.20 -14.78 17.78
C LEU A 821 25.68 -13.85 18.88
N ALA A 822 24.69 -13.02 18.58
CA ALA A 822 24.05 -12.11 19.54
C ALA A 822 23.43 -12.87 20.72
N VAL A 823 22.79 -14.01 20.46
CA VAL A 823 22.24 -14.88 21.51
C VAL A 823 23.32 -15.36 22.50
N GLU A 824 24.54 -15.63 22.02
CA GLU A 824 25.67 -15.99 22.88
C GLU A 824 26.17 -14.78 23.68
N ASN A 825 26.15 -13.58 23.08
CA ASN A 825 26.56 -12.34 23.73
C ASN A 825 25.62 -12.00 24.89
N VAL A 826 24.30 -12.12 24.68
CA VAL A 826 23.29 -11.91 25.72
C VAL A 826 23.40 -12.94 26.83
N ALA A 827 23.67 -14.20 26.50
CA ALA A 827 23.89 -15.24 27.50
C ALA A 827 25.11 -14.95 28.39
N LEU A 828 26.24 -14.54 27.81
CA LEU A 828 27.42 -14.13 28.56
C LEU A 828 27.16 -12.86 29.39
N LEU A 829 26.49 -11.87 28.81
CA LEU A 829 26.13 -10.62 29.48
C LEU A 829 25.27 -10.89 30.73
N THR A 830 24.31 -11.80 30.63
CA THR A 830 23.44 -12.19 31.75
C THR A 830 24.25 -12.75 32.92
N VAL A 831 25.22 -13.63 32.64
CA VAL A 831 26.11 -14.18 33.67
C VAL A 831 27.02 -13.10 34.25
N LEU A 832 27.50 -12.17 33.42
CA LEU A 832 28.37 -11.07 33.84
C LEU A 832 27.66 -10.03 34.71
N GLN A 833 26.43 -9.65 34.35
CA GLN A 833 25.61 -8.71 35.13
C GLN A 833 25.17 -9.28 36.47
N ALA A 834 25.09 -10.61 36.61
CA ALA A 834 24.83 -11.26 37.89
C ALA A 834 25.99 -11.08 38.90
N GLU A 835 27.22 -10.85 38.41
CA GLU A 835 28.37 -10.55 39.26
C GLU A 835 28.40 -9.07 39.70
N ALA A 836 28.36 -8.15 38.75
CA ALA A 836 28.21 -6.70 39.00
C ALA A 836 27.79 -5.95 37.74
N SER A 837 27.13 -4.79 37.89
CA SER A 837 26.70 -3.94 36.77
C SER A 837 27.84 -3.29 35.99
N ASP A 838 29.04 -3.20 36.58
CA ASP A 838 30.25 -2.65 35.98
C ASP A 838 31.34 -3.73 35.76
N ALA A 839 30.97 -5.01 35.88
CA ALA A 839 31.90 -6.11 35.63
C ALA A 839 32.34 -6.15 34.16
N THR A 840 33.54 -6.69 33.94
CA THR A 840 34.10 -6.90 32.60
C THR A 840 34.64 -8.31 32.46
N ALA A 841 34.47 -8.91 31.28
CA ALA A 841 34.97 -10.25 30.97
C ALA A 841 35.90 -10.22 29.76
N GLN A 842 37.10 -10.77 29.92
CA GLN A 842 38.05 -10.98 28.83
C GLN A 842 37.45 -11.95 27.82
N LEU A 843 37.49 -11.56 26.55
CA LEU A 843 37.09 -12.38 25.40
C LEU A 843 38.32 -12.94 24.68
N ASP A 844 38.18 -14.14 24.12
CA ASP A 844 39.20 -14.72 23.22
C ASP A 844 38.96 -14.25 21.78
N VAL A 845 39.51 -13.07 21.45
CA VAL A 845 39.41 -12.46 20.12
C VAL A 845 40.81 -12.12 19.61
N ASP A 846 41.13 -12.56 18.40
CA ASP A 846 42.40 -12.24 17.74
C ASP A 846 42.31 -10.90 17.01
N LEU A 847 43.03 -9.90 17.52
CA LEU A 847 43.12 -8.56 16.91
C LEU A 847 44.21 -8.44 15.84
N THR A 848 45.02 -9.47 15.61
CA THR A 848 46.24 -9.37 14.78
C THR A 848 45.97 -8.89 13.35
N ASN A 849 44.82 -9.24 12.78
CA ASN A 849 44.40 -8.83 11.44
C ASN A 849 43.06 -8.07 11.45
N PHE A 850 42.67 -7.51 12.60
CA PHE A 850 41.43 -6.74 12.68
C PHE A 850 41.59 -5.43 11.90
N PRO A 851 40.68 -5.11 10.96
CA PRO A 851 40.82 -3.91 10.14
C PRO A 851 40.65 -2.65 10.98
N GLY A 852 41.57 -1.68 10.84
CA GLY A 852 41.39 -0.35 11.41
C GLY A 852 40.45 0.50 10.57
N ILE A 853 39.73 1.44 11.19
CA ILE A 853 38.99 2.48 10.47
C ILE A 853 40.02 3.46 9.89
N SER A 854 40.05 3.63 8.58
CA SER A 854 41.00 4.56 7.97
C SER A 854 40.49 6.00 8.05
N ALA A 855 41.42 6.96 8.16
CA ALA A 855 41.06 8.38 8.10
C ALA A 855 40.41 8.76 6.75
N ALA A 856 40.67 8.00 5.68
CA ALA A 856 40.04 8.20 4.39
C ALA A 856 38.57 7.78 4.40
N ASP A 857 38.25 6.65 5.02
CA ASP A 857 36.87 6.16 5.13
C ASP A 857 36.04 7.10 6.01
N GLN A 858 36.59 7.53 7.15
CA GLN A 858 35.94 8.53 7.99
C GLN A 858 35.75 9.85 7.26
N SER A 859 36.77 10.34 6.56
CA SER A 859 36.65 11.58 5.78
C SER A 859 35.65 11.45 4.64
N ALA A 860 35.50 10.27 4.03
CA ALA A 860 34.53 10.04 2.96
C ALA A 860 33.09 10.11 3.52
N TYR A 861 32.85 9.48 4.67
CA TYR A 861 31.55 9.55 5.35
C TYR A 861 31.22 10.99 5.80
N ASP A 862 32.18 11.68 6.44
CA ASP A 862 32.02 13.05 6.94
C ASP A 862 31.85 14.10 5.83
N ALA A 863 32.44 13.85 4.64
CA ALA A 863 32.47 14.82 3.55
C ALA A 863 31.28 14.72 2.59
N GLY A 864 30.60 13.59 2.52
CA GLY A 864 29.47 13.48 1.61
C GLY A 864 28.21 14.15 2.17
N ASN A 865 27.23 14.37 1.29
CA ASN A 865 25.96 14.94 1.70
C ASN A 865 25.23 13.89 2.53
N THR A 866 25.37 13.95 3.87
CA THR A 866 24.55 13.14 4.75
C THR A 866 23.10 13.45 4.42
N VAL A 867 22.33 12.43 4.07
CA VAL A 867 20.87 12.55 4.02
C VAL A 867 20.43 12.64 5.48
N SER A 868 20.54 13.84 6.04
CA SER A 868 20.08 14.15 7.39
C SER A 868 18.77 14.90 7.25
N SER A 869 17.70 14.35 7.82
CA SER A 869 16.44 15.04 8.02
C SER A 869 16.68 16.22 8.98
N SER A 870 17.14 17.35 8.44
CA SER A 870 17.47 18.53 9.24
C SER A 870 16.20 19.27 9.66
N SER A 871 15.45 18.70 10.62
CA SER A 871 14.66 19.40 11.66
C SER A 871 13.72 18.45 12.43
N GLN A 872 14.25 17.49 13.19
CA GLN A 872 13.52 16.94 14.35
C GLN A 872 14.17 17.42 15.65
N THR A 873 14.09 18.72 15.90
CA THR A 873 14.33 19.24 17.25
C THR A 873 13.11 18.97 18.11
N GLY A 874 13.18 17.92 18.94
CA GLY A 874 12.42 17.82 20.18
C GLY A 874 10.94 17.48 20.05
N GLY A 875 10.64 16.29 19.56
CA GLY A 875 9.45 15.54 19.97
C GLY A 875 9.94 14.19 20.48
N SER A 876 9.77 13.91 21.77
CA SER A 876 9.99 12.57 22.28
C SER A 876 9.26 11.58 21.37
N ALA A 877 9.96 10.54 20.90
CA ALA A 877 9.34 9.31 20.47
C ALA A 877 8.57 8.76 21.68
N SER A 878 7.37 9.29 21.90
CA SER A 878 6.40 8.68 22.78
C SER A 878 6.07 7.38 22.08
N ALA A 879 6.39 6.27 22.76
CA ALA A 879 5.75 5.00 22.51
C ALA A 879 4.29 5.28 22.17
N VAL A 880 3.91 5.03 20.92
CA VAL A 880 2.51 4.98 20.53
C VAL A 880 1.97 3.83 21.33
N THR A 881 1.41 4.13 22.50
CA THR A 881 0.46 3.22 23.12
C THR A 881 -0.64 3.11 22.10
N ASP A 882 -0.71 1.95 21.45
CA ASP A 882 -1.85 1.46 20.71
C ASP A 882 -3.03 1.29 21.69
N SER A 883 -3.52 2.42 22.20
CA SER A 883 -4.73 2.55 23.00
C SER A 883 -5.83 3.02 22.07
N GLY A 884 -6.03 2.25 21.01
CA GLY A 884 -6.93 2.54 19.93
C GLY A 884 -7.08 1.34 19.01
N ALA A 885 -7.06 0.12 19.55
CA ALA A 885 -7.59 -1.06 18.86
C ALA A 885 -9.11 -0.91 18.67
N ALA A 886 -9.50 0.03 17.80
CA ALA A 886 -10.74 -0.08 17.08
C ALA A 886 -10.56 -1.32 16.21
N SER A 887 -11.35 -2.35 16.50
CA SER A 887 -11.52 -3.46 15.58
C SER A 887 -11.98 -2.87 14.24
N VAL A 888 -11.05 -2.71 13.31
CA VAL A 888 -11.28 -2.29 11.93
C VAL A 888 -12.05 -3.45 11.30
N SER A 889 -13.37 -3.43 11.46
CA SER A 889 -14.24 -4.38 10.76
C SER A 889 -14.19 -4.05 9.28
N TRP A 890 -13.85 -5.04 8.45
CA TRP A 890 -14.05 -5.32 7.01
C TRP A 890 -14.70 -4.27 6.07
N SER A 891 -15.44 -3.30 6.58
CA SER A 891 -16.02 -2.13 5.91
C SER A 891 -15.06 -0.97 5.64
N VAL A 892 -13.76 -1.07 6.01
CA VAL A 892 -12.75 0.00 5.86
C VAL A 892 -12.03 -0.03 4.51
N ALA A 893 -11.89 -1.23 3.93
CA ALA A 893 -11.38 -1.39 2.58
C ALA A 893 -12.29 -0.74 1.52
N LEU A 894 -13.54 -0.40 1.88
CA LEU A 894 -14.64 0.06 1.04
C LEU A 894 -14.50 1.52 0.54
N VAL A 895 -13.78 2.39 1.28
CA VAL A 895 -13.48 3.79 0.85
C VAL A 895 -12.21 3.85 -0.01
N THR A 896 -11.18 3.10 0.38
CA THR A 896 -10.04 2.79 -0.48
C THR A 896 -10.54 2.15 -1.76
N MET A 897 -11.57 1.31 -1.65
CA MET A 897 -12.29 0.79 -2.79
C MET A 897 -13.13 1.83 -3.49
N LEU A 898 -13.75 2.88 -2.95
CA LEU A 898 -14.34 3.87 -3.86
C LEU A 898 -13.29 4.54 -4.75
N ALA A 899 -12.15 4.81 -4.15
CA ALA A 899 -10.98 5.30 -4.83
C ALA A 899 -10.39 4.29 -5.84
N MET A 900 -10.39 2.99 -5.48
CA MET A 900 -9.91 1.87 -6.30
C MET A 900 -11.00 1.21 -7.18
N THR A 901 -12.29 1.56 -7.04
CA THR A 901 -13.47 1.11 -7.81
C THR A 901 -13.83 2.15 -8.85
N LEU A 902 -13.29 3.37 -8.75
CA LEU A 902 -13.07 4.27 -9.89
C LEU A 902 -11.79 3.90 -10.66
N TRP A 903 -11.24 2.72 -10.37
CA TRP A 903 -9.92 2.28 -10.79
C TRP A 903 -9.95 0.83 -11.30
N THR A 904 -10.79 0.01 -10.66
CA THR A 904 -11.44 -1.15 -11.24
C THR A 904 -12.83 -0.80 -11.78
N CYS A 905 -13.14 0.47 -12.04
CA CYS A 905 -14.17 0.86 -13.01
C CYS A 905 -13.69 2.09 -13.76
#